data_AF-A0A564RW71-F1
#
_entry.id   AF-A0A564RW71-F1
#
_cell.length_a   1.000
_cell.length_b   1.000
_cell.length_c   1.000
_cell.angle_alpha   90.00
_cell.angle_beta   90.00
_cell.angle_gamma   90.00
#
_symmetry.space_group_name_H-M   'P 1'
#
loop_
_entity.id
_entity.type
_entity.pdbx_description
1 polymer ?
#
loop_
_entity_poly.entity_id
_entity_poly.type
_entity_poly.pdbx_seq_one_letter_code
_entity_poly.pdbx_strand_id
1 'polypeptide(L)'
;MSIDEENLDSSSLGAAGESAVSYVFTRFGWSVSKPNPDRGTDLEVTPGDRHFPLGVQVKTGKSFFQKREVDEDGQLIGWWYRSSNKKHRLQWTTGAPVLLVLFDDKQEVGYWTYVSESEISDAGSSWRILVPIEQVLDKFHLSAIQQILDDYYKRLPVTETSWSNNLKDIPKEDRMRYALLTPRIIAPHPNNYRDLSGIEILAVHVLMRDELDRAWFRDEDQEAPQNRLFPIEKSFLQASESDEWSWNAAAAVHKYLCRNDSSLIMGLFDKAQAQYEKVAAAILASVVCTDNDDLKKAHDWICCARSTHNTKMDEAWLDVQEARIYLSMGDYESRVEASHKAYAAYIFVKTVKSDRTAEALLASCSRLLWQTNNPLFIPDEDRQQYIEKNPANSLMLEDHINAIDNAPQWWQGEYIGSALSKQVDFEFKGGAKNQGSPVNVDMKRKLVSAAFIASCAGNLVDWQQAWRLMAITDYSAALKNRDESLMLSSLGLLRSFGRMNEMKNATIKALHICSGQSFAEDADSIDLSKVLETDLNNTLDYLCSIAAATHQETAKRNVTWCKRWIDDTQILSAKSGDFSRGQRVIRLLFASCPAAGEEAMRETALWAYSQPAVTNNVVAGPFAYGVRSLPSTVWKTIAEKRNLANDVSPVQEAFAAVTDIQADAKHSHLMNGEIDYLADLDLEHKLSEDEACAVTKKLTASVSETIAMAKKGVHARGGLQVEVALFLIGRLHPSLRNDSLLMDFLDEQTLFHDEKEPLLNALFWRNDLLLDEDRQEWVKHINPLAEVPPTKDGFFGAQEDIRPTAMKALAANVGKEKRSELIDQMLLRGEEFTNSAFDVLSLFPDPRYITFALFTVTNSVEDALLSACRFLTVCAYQGLCNSQTAEHITTLARDGSYKVQCMICSTICGQLETNAVQGNYAKKLIAIAENCPSASLRWRLSHVGE
;
A
#
# COMPACT_ATOMS: atom_id res chain seq x y z
N MET A 1 26.48 -79.66 -20.85
CA MET A 1 27.05 -78.40 -21.37
C MET A 1 27.56 -77.63 -20.18
N SER A 2 28.89 -77.55 -20.03
CA SER A 2 29.57 -76.69 -19.08
C SER A 2 29.36 -75.25 -19.56
N ILE A 3 28.73 -74.40 -18.73
CA ILE A 3 28.71 -72.97 -18.97
C ILE A 3 29.89 -72.43 -18.16
N ASP A 4 30.86 -71.85 -18.87
CA ASP A 4 32.01 -71.19 -18.29
C ASP A 4 31.55 -70.09 -17.32
N GLU A 5 31.92 -70.21 -16.05
CA GLU A 5 31.57 -69.29 -14.94
C GLU A 5 32.25 -67.91 -15.03
N GLU A 6 32.95 -67.60 -16.12
CA GLU A 6 33.91 -66.48 -16.14
C GLU A 6 33.45 -65.19 -16.85
N ASN A 7 32.19 -65.05 -17.29
CA ASN A 7 31.68 -63.77 -17.80
C ASN A 7 30.16 -63.59 -17.58
N LEU A 8 29.69 -63.65 -16.33
CA LEU A 8 28.43 -62.99 -15.97
C LEU A 8 28.67 -61.48 -16.00
N ASP A 9 28.04 -60.79 -16.95
CA ASP A 9 28.14 -59.34 -17.11
C ASP A 9 27.82 -58.65 -15.77
N SER A 10 28.68 -57.73 -15.32
CA SER A 10 28.56 -57.06 -14.02
C SER A 10 27.17 -56.42 -13.80
N SER A 11 26.50 -56.03 -14.89
CA SER A 11 25.13 -55.52 -14.88
C SER A 11 24.09 -56.60 -14.54
N SER A 12 24.26 -57.82 -15.03
CA SER A 12 23.35 -58.96 -14.75
C SER A 12 23.44 -59.44 -13.30
N LEU A 13 24.63 -59.40 -12.70
CA LEU A 13 24.86 -59.73 -11.29
C LEU A 13 24.29 -58.66 -10.35
N GLY A 14 24.41 -57.37 -10.71
CA GLY A 14 23.79 -56.27 -9.98
C GLY A 14 22.26 -56.41 -9.92
N ALA A 15 21.61 -56.60 -11.08
CA ALA A 15 20.16 -56.77 -11.17
C ALA A 15 19.62 -57.98 -10.38
N ALA A 16 20.39 -59.07 -10.31
CA ALA A 16 20.03 -60.24 -9.51
C ALA A 16 19.99 -59.92 -8.00
N GLY A 17 20.99 -59.19 -7.49
CA GLY A 17 21.00 -58.77 -6.08
C GLY A 17 19.92 -57.73 -5.76
N GLU A 18 19.65 -56.77 -6.66
CA GLU A 18 18.52 -55.84 -6.50
C GLU A 18 17.18 -56.58 -6.37
N SER A 19 16.98 -57.62 -7.19
CA SER A 19 15.77 -58.46 -7.15
C SER A 19 15.66 -59.24 -5.85
N ALA A 20 16.78 -59.79 -5.34
CA ALA A 20 16.81 -60.53 -4.09
C ALA A 20 16.51 -59.62 -2.88
N VAL A 21 17.13 -58.44 -2.81
CA VAL A 21 16.87 -57.44 -1.77
C VAL A 21 15.42 -56.93 -1.84
N SER A 22 14.88 -56.71 -3.04
CA SER A 22 13.47 -56.36 -3.24
C SER A 22 12.52 -57.41 -2.68
N TYR A 23 12.82 -58.69 -2.90
CA TYR A 23 12.04 -59.81 -2.35
C TYR A 23 12.06 -59.83 -0.81
N VAL A 24 13.21 -59.56 -0.20
CA VAL A 24 13.35 -59.49 1.27
C VAL A 24 12.47 -58.38 1.87
N PHE A 25 12.51 -57.16 1.33
CA PHE A 25 11.64 -56.07 1.81
C PHE A 25 10.15 -56.35 1.55
N THR A 26 9.81 -56.95 0.41
CA THR A 26 8.43 -57.38 0.12
C THR A 26 7.93 -58.39 1.16
N ARG A 27 8.79 -59.32 1.60
CA ARG A 27 8.49 -60.29 2.67
C ARG A 27 8.32 -59.65 4.05
N PHE A 28 8.84 -58.45 4.27
CA PHE A 28 8.59 -57.64 5.45
C PHE A 28 7.26 -56.86 5.38
N GLY A 29 6.55 -56.92 4.25
CA GLY A 29 5.32 -56.16 4.02
C GLY A 29 5.58 -54.71 3.59
N TRP A 30 6.78 -54.41 3.11
CA TRP A 30 7.15 -53.08 2.61
C TRP A 30 6.91 -53.02 1.10
N SER A 31 6.47 -51.88 0.59
CA SER A 31 6.36 -51.64 -0.84
C SER A 31 7.73 -51.28 -1.41
N VAL A 32 8.12 -51.91 -2.52
CA VAL A 32 9.40 -51.68 -3.19
C VAL A 32 9.14 -51.08 -4.57
N SER A 33 9.86 -50.02 -4.92
CA SER A 33 9.79 -49.35 -6.22
C SER A 33 11.18 -48.90 -6.68
N LYS A 34 11.30 -48.44 -7.93
CA LYS A 34 12.53 -47.79 -8.40
C LYS A 34 12.46 -46.28 -8.10
N PRO A 35 13.56 -45.65 -7.63
CA PRO A 35 13.57 -44.21 -7.37
C PRO A 35 13.27 -43.40 -8.65
N ASN A 36 12.38 -42.41 -8.55
CA ASN A 36 12.07 -41.50 -9.64
C ASN A 36 11.88 -40.06 -9.12
N PRO A 37 12.74 -39.08 -9.48
CA PRO A 37 13.93 -39.20 -10.33
C PRO A 37 15.06 -40.02 -9.65
N ASP A 38 16.08 -40.44 -10.43
CA ASP A 38 17.23 -41.19 -9.91
C ASP A 38 18.00 -40.37 -8.85
N ARG A 39 18.10 -40.94 -7.65
CA ARG A 39 18.76 -40.34 -6.47
C ARG A 39 20.11 -40.99 -6.15
N GLY A 40 20.62 -41.82 -7.06
CA GLY A 40 21.84 -42.59 -6.85
C GLY A 40 21.64 -43.77 -5.89
N THR A 41 20.42 -44.31 -5.80
CA THR A 41 20.05 -45.54 -5.08
C THR A 41 19.35 -46.49 -6.05
N ASP A 42 19.41 -47.80 -5.82
CA ASP A 42 18.83 -48.78 -6.76
C ASP A 42 17.33 -49.01 -6.50
N LEU A 43 16.92 -48.97 -5.22
CA LEU A 43 15.55 -49.23 -4.76
C LEU A 43 15.05 -48.09 -3.85
N GLU A 44 13.74 -47.89 -3.85
CA GLU A 44 13.02 -47.08 -2.88
C GLU A 44 11.98 -47.97 -2.18
N VAL A 45 12.12 -48.13 -0.86
CA VAL A 45 11.29 -49.03 -0.05
C VAL A 45 10.48 -48.25 0.99
N THR A 46 9.20 -48.56 1.15
CA THR A 46 8.30 -47.87 2.09
C THR A 46 7.57 -48.87 2.99
N PRO A 47 7.62 -48.73 4.32
CA PRO A 47 6.85 -49.57 5.24
C PRO A 47 5.34 -49.42 5.01
N GLY A 48 4.57 -50.53 5.05
CA GLY A 48 3.14 -50.52 4.71
C GLY A 48 2.22 -49.67 5.60
N ASP A 49 2.68 -49.26 6.79
CA ASP A 49 1.98 -48.40 7.75
C ASP A 49 2.38 -46.91 7.64
N ARG A 50 3.29 -46.56 6.72
CA ARG A 50 3.95 -45.25 6.67
C ARG A 50 4.04 -44.71 5.24
N HIS A 51 4.27 -43.39 5.13
CA HIS A 51 4.30 -42.69 3.85
C HIS A 51 5.72 -42.27 3.41
N PHE A 52 6.74 -42.57 4.21
CA PHE A 52 8.08 -42.05 3.98
C PHE A 52 9.04 -43.11 3.41
N PRO A 53 9.73 -42.81 2.28
CA PRO A 53 10.58 -43.77 1.60
C PRO A 53 12.00 -43.86 2.16
N LEU A 54 12.54 -45.08 2.23
CA LEU A 54 13.94 -45.40 2.49
C LEU A 54 14.63 -45.72 1.15
N GLY A 55 15.74 -45.05 0.86
CA GLY A 55 16.61 -45.41 -0.26
C GLY A 55 17.45 -46.63 0.05
N VAL A 56 17.61 -47.55 -0.90
CA VAL A 56 18.48 -48.72 -0.73
C VAL A 56 19.41 -48.83 -1.93
N GLN A 57 20.72 -48.80 -1.67
CA GLN A 57 21.75 -49.09 -2.65
C GLN A 57 22.24 -50.53 -2.45
N VAL A 58 22.18 -51.33 -3.50
CA VAL A 58 22.64 -52.72 -3.50
C VAL A 58 23.98 -52.82 -4.21
N LYS A 59 24.91 -53.59 -3.64
CA LYS A 59 26.20 -53.93 -4.23
C LYS A 59 26.39 -55.44 -4.14
N THR A 60 26.43 -56.08 -5.30
CA THR A 60 26.46 -57.54 -5.42
C THR A 60 27.77 -58.01 -6.02
N GLY A 61 28.36 -59.04 -5.42
CA GLY A 61 29.51 -59.74 -5.97
C GLY A 61 30.74 -59.77 -5.05
N LYS A 62 31.60 -60.77 -5.28
CA LYS A 62 32.75 -61.12 -4.42
C LYS A 62 33.73 -59.97 -4.16
N SER A 63 33.84 -59.00 -5.07
CA SER A 63 34.76 -57.86 -4.95
C SER A 63 34.44 -56.98 -3.73
N PHE A 64 33.16 -56.87 -3.34
CA PHE A 64 32.73 -56.07 -2.19
C PHE A 64 33.11 -56.72 -0.84
N PHE A 65 33.41 -58.03 -0.84
CA PHE A 65 33.76 -58.80 0.36
C PHE A 65 35.29 -59.01 0.53
N GLN A 66 36.12 -58.37 -0.29
CA GLN A 66 37.58 -58.52 -0.25
C GLN A 66 38.26 -57.72 0.86
N LYS A 67 37.71 -56.55 1.22
CA LYS A 67 38.31 -55.64 2.22
C LYS A 67 37.72 -55.90 3.59
N ARG A 68 38.16 -57.00 4.19
CA ARG A 68 37.76 -57.46 5.53
C ARG A 68 38.33 -56.56 6.62
N GLU A 69 37.52 -56.30 7.63
CA GLU A 69 37.94 -55.71 8.90
C GLU A 69 37.83 -56.79 9.99
N VAL A 70 38.83 -56.85 10.87
CA VAL A 70 38.86 -57.81 11.98
C VAL A 70 39.00 -57.08 13.32
N ASP A 71 38.47 -57.66 14.39
CA ASP A 71 38.67 -57.17 15.75
C ASP A 71 40.04 -57.55 16.32
N GLU A 72 40.28 -57.18 17.59
CA GLU A 72 41.52 -57.44 18.32
C GLU A 72 41.82 -58.95 18.49
N ASP A 73 40.78 -59.79 18.45
CA ASP A 73 40.87 -61.25 18.55
C ASP A 73 41.01 -61.93 17.17
N GLY A 74 41.07 -61.14 16.08
CA GLY A 74 41.22 -61.61 14.71
C GLY A 74 39.92 -62.15 14.10
N GLN A 75 38.77 -61.91 14.71
CA GLN A 75 37.46 -62.27 14.16
C GLN A 75 36.97 -61.23 13.16
N LEU A 76 36.29 -61.68 12.11
CA LEU A 76 35.76 -60.83 11.05
C LEU A 76 34.60 -59.98 11.60
N ILE A 77 34.74 -58.65 11.58
CA ILE A 77 33.67 -57.72 12.03
C ILE A 77 32.88 -57.13 10.86
N GLY A 78 33.42 -57.14 9.64
CA GLY A 78 32.70 -56.66 8.47
C GLY A 78 33.58 -56.39 7.26
N TRP A 79 33.04 -55.61 6.32
CA TRP A 79 33.72 -55.26 5.06
C TRP A 79 33.65 -53.77 4.77
N TRP A 80 34.77 -53.21 4.31
CA TRP A 80 34.85 -51.81 3.90
C TRP A 80 34.36 -51.63 2.46
N TYR A 81 33.26 -50.90 2.30
CA TYR A 81 32.89 -50.33 1.01
C TYR A 81 33.70 -49.05 0.76
N ARG A 82 34.24 -48.88 -0.45
CA ARG A 82 35.03 -47.70 -0.85
C ARG A 82 34.48 -47.09 -2.12
N SER A 83 34.39 -45.76 -2.17
CA SER A 83 33.99 -45.01 -3.36
C SER A 83 34.73 -43.67 -3.45
N SER A 84 35.08 -43.25 -4.66
CA SER A 84 35.65 -41.92 -4.94
C SER A 84 34.59 -40.92 -5.43
N ASN A 85 33.33 -41.34 -5.56
CA ASN A 85 32.25 -40.50 -6.07
C ASN A 85 31.73 -39.55 -4.97
N LYS A 86 32.14 -38.29 -5.04
CA LYS A 86 31.71 -37.23 -4.10
C LYS A 86 30.21 -36.90 -4.23
N LYS A 87 29.62 -37.08 -5.43
CA LYS A 87 28.19 -36.84 -5.66
C LYS A 87 27.34 -37.87 -4.91
N HIS A 88 27.73 -39.14 -4.93
CA HIS A 88 27.04 -40.19 -4.16
C HIS A 88 27.12 -39.96 -2.66
N ARG A 89 28.29 -39.55 -2.12
CA ARG A 89 28.40 -39.18 -0.70
C ARG A 89 27.40 -38.08 -0.34
N LEU A 90 27.41 -36.98 -1.09
CA LEU A 90 26.52 -35.86 -0.85
C LEU A 90 25.04 -36.28 -0.98
N GLN A 91 24.67 -37.04 -2.02
CA GLN A 91 23.30 -37.50 -2.23
C GLN A 91 22.82 -38.44 -1.11
N TRP A 92 23.68 -39.35 -0.63
CA TRP A 92 23.30 -40.32 0.40
C TRP A 92 23.27 -39.72 1.81
N THR A 93 24.01 -38.63 2.08
CA THR A 93 24.03 -37.99 3.41
C THR A 93 23.12 -36.77 3.54
N THR A 94 22.72 -36.13 2.44
CA THR A 94 21.81 -34.95 2.47
C THR A 94 20.39 -35.22 2.00
N GLY A 95 20.15 -36.37 1.35
CA GLY A 95 18.83 -36.78 0.85
C GLY A 95 18.02 -37.61 1.85
N ALA A 96 17.02 -38.34 1.33
CA ALA A 96 16.27 -39.36 2.07
C ALA A 96 17.21 -40.39 2.73
N PRO A 97 16.82 -41.05 3.84
CA PRO A 97 17.70 -41.99 4.52
C PRO A 97 18.08 -43.14 3.58
N VAL A 98 19.36 -43.50 3.52
CA VAL A 98 19.88 -44.53 2.62
C VAL A 98 20.49 -45.70 3.40
N LEU A 99 20.14 -46.92 3.02
CA LEU A 99 20.86 -48.14 3.38
C LEU A 99 21.81 -48.57 2.26
N LEU A 100 23.05 -48.90 2.62
CA LEU A 100 23.96 -49.61 1.73
C LEU A 100 23.90 -51.09 2.07
N VAL A 101 23.58 -51.93 1.08
CA VAL A 101 23.47 -53.39 1.22
C VAL A 101 24.54 -54.08 0.36
N LEU A 102 25.39 -54.89 0.99
CA LEU A 102 26.28 -55.82 0.29
C LEU A 102 25.59 -57.19 0.22
N PHE A 103 25.28 -57.65 -0.99
CA PHE A 103 24.61 -58.93 -1.20
C PHE A 103 25.61 -60.03 -1.59
N ASP A 104 25.70 -61.08 -0.77
CA ASP A 104 26.45 -62.31 -1.06
C ASP A 104 25.54 -63.27 -1.84
N ASP A 105 25.82 -63.40 -3.14
CA ASP A 105 25.06 -64.22 -4.08
C ASP A 105 25.20 -65.73 -3.82
N LYS A 106 26.26 -66.17 -3.12
CA LYS A 106 26.47 -67.58 -2.78
C LYS A 106 25.74 -67.99 -1.51
N GLN A 107 25.69 -67.09 -0.53
CA GLN A 107 25.01 -67.34 0.74
C GLN A 107 23.54 -66.89 0.70
N GLU A 108 23.16 -66.11 -0.31
CA GLU A 108 21.86 -65.44 -0.43
C GLU A 108 21.57 -64.52 0.77
N VAL A 109 22.60 -63.88 1.30
CA VAL A 109 22.53 -63.00 2.48
C VAL A 109 22.89 -61.56 2.10
N GLY A 110 22.05 -60.60 2.52
CA GLY A 110 22.36 -59.18 2.44
C GLY A 110 22.86 -58.66 3.78
N TYR A 111 24.03 -58.03 3.81
CA TYR A 111 24.56 -57.30 4.95
C TYR A 111 24.35 -55.80 4.74
N TRP A 112 23.97 -55.05 5.76
CA TRP A 112 23.60 -53.64 5.60
C TRP A 112 24.31 -52.71 6.57
N THR A 113 24.33 -51.42 6.21
CA THR A 113 24.70 -50.32 7.10
C THR A 113 23.90 -49.08 6.73
N TYR A 114 23.63 -48.22 7.72
CA TYR A 114 22.99 -46.93 7.49
C TYR A 114 24.04 -45.90 7.08
N VAL A 115 23.80 -45.20 5.97
CA VAL A 115 24.72 -44.19 5.48
C VAL A 115 24.46 -42.88 6.24
N SER A 116 25.42 -42.48 7.08
CA SER A 116 25.44 -41.16 7.73
C SER A 116 26.84 -40.55 7.67
N GLU A 117 26.94 -39.23 7.82
CA GLU A 117 28.24 -38.55 7.78
C GLU A 117 29.19 -39.01 8.91
N SER A 118 28.65 -39.44 10.06
CA SER A 118 29.45 -39.93 11.19
C SER A 118 30.05 -41.32 10.96
N GLU A 119 29.42 -42.13 10.12
CA GLU A 119 29.89 -43.50 9.79
C GLU A 119 30.84 -43.53 8.58
N ILE A 120 30.97 -42.41 7.87
CA ILE A 120 31.86 -42.29 6.72
C ILE A 120 33.25 -41.82 7.18
N SER A 121 34.27 -42.59 6.83
CA SER A 121 35.68 -42.20 7.04
C SER A 121 36.33 -41.75 5.74
N ASP A 122 37.08 -40.64 5.79
CA ASP A 122 37.91 -40.21 4.68
C ASP A 122 39.11 -41.15 4.49
N ALA A 123 39.37 -41.51 3.23
CA ALA A 123 40.46 -42.39 2.81
C ALA A 123 41.16 -41.77 1.59
N GLY A 124 41.83 -40.64 1.79
CA GLY A 124 42.53 -39.90 0.74
C GLY A 124 41.57 -39.23 -0.24
N SER A 125 41.66 -39.55 -1.54
CA SER A 125 40.71 -39.07 -2.57
C SER A 125 39.40 -39.87 -2.64
N SER A 126 39.22 -40.85 -1.75
CA SER A 126 38.04 -41.70 -1.64
C SER A 126 37.47 -41.67 -0.22
N TRP A 127 36.25 -42.13 -0.05
CA TRP A 127 35.60 -42.32 1.25
C TRP A 127 35.26 -43.80 1.44
N ARG A 128 35.14 -44.22 2.70
CA ARG A 128 34.81 -45.60 3.06
C ARG A 128 33.76 -45.65 4.17
N ILE A 129 32.97 -46.72 4.16
CA ILE A 129 31.98 -47.03 5.19
C ILE A 129 32.06 -48.52 5.52
N LEU A 130 31.95 -48.88 6.80
CA LEU A 130 32.00 -50.26 7.25
C LEU A 130 30.60 -50.86 7.14
N VAL A 131 30.50 -52.05 6.54
CA VAL A 131 29.29 -52.87 6.52
C VAL A 131 29.50 -54.03 7.50
N PRO A 132 28.86 -54.00 8.69
CA PRO A 132 29.09 -54.99 9.73
C PRO A 132 28.55 -56.37 9.35
N ILE A 133 29.24 -57.43 9.75
CA ILE A 133 28.79 -58.81 9.51
C ILE A 133 27.53 -59.18 10.32
N GLU A 134 27.33 -58.52 11.46
CA GLU A 134 26.19 -58.78 12.35
C GLU A 134 24.90 -58.13 11.84
N GLN A 135 24.98 -57.09 10.99
CA GLN A 135 23.82 -56.41 10.43
C GLN A 135 23.29 -57.14 9.19
N VAL A 136 22.56 -58.22 9.43
CA VAL A 136 21.93 -59.01 8.38
C VAL A 136 20.56 -58.43 8.02
N LEU A 137 20.23 -58.39 6.73
CA LEU A 137 18.95 -57.93 6.23
C LEU A 137 17.90 -59.04 6.41
N ASP A 138 17.40 -59.17 7.63
CA ASP A 138 16.41 -60.17 8.03
C ASP A 138 15.32 -59.58 8.95
N LYS A 139 14.38 -60.43 9.38
CA LYS A 139 13.30 -59.99 10.28
C LYS A 139 13.78 -59.60 11.68
N PHE A 140 14.93 -60.10 12.13
CA PHE A 140 15.44 -59.82 13.48
C PHE A 140 15.99 -58.40 13.58
N HIS A 141 16.59 -57.90 12.50
CA HIS A 141 17.16 -56.55 12.44
C HIS A 141 16.21 -55.50 11.85
N LEU A 142 15.02 -55.90 11.40
CA LEU A 142 14.01 -54.98 10.83
C LEU A 142 13.63 -53.84 11.79
N SER A 143 13.55 -54.11 13.10
CA SER A 143 13.23 -53.09 14.11
C SER A 143 14.32 -52.02 14.21
N ALA A 144 15.59 -52.36 13.98
CA ALA A 144 16.68 -51.38 13.95
C ALA A 144 16.58 -50.45 12.73
N ILE A 145 16.20 -51.00 11.57
CA ILE A 145 15.94 -50.22 10.35
C ILE A 145 14.74 -49.28 10.55
N GLN A 146 13.67 -49.76 11.19
CA GLN A 146 12.51 -48.94 11.53
C GLN A 146 12.87 -47.81 12.51
N GLN A 147 13.69 -48.09 13.51
CA GLN A 147 14.18 -47.09 14.47
C GLN A 147 14.99 -45.98 13.76
N ILE A 148 15.84 -46.33 12.79
CA ILE A 148 16.58 -45.35 11.99
C ILE A 148 15.62 -44.42 11.23
N LEU A 149 14.57 -44.97 10.63
CA LEU A 149 13.54 -44.17 9.97
C LEU A 149 12.82 -43.26 10.97
N ASP A 150 12.42 -43.79 12.11
CA ASP A 150 11.75 -43.01 13.17
C ASP A 150 12.61 -41.84 13.64
N ASP A 151 13.88 -42.07 13.91
CA ASP A 151 14.79 -41.04 14.39
C ASP A 151 15.14 -40.01 13.30
N TYR A 152 15.21 -40.43 12.04
CA TYR A 152 15.41 -39.53 10.90
C TYR A 152 14.17 -38.63 10.67
N TYR A 153 12.97 -39.21 10.61
CA TYR A 153 11.74 -38.44 10.36
C TYR A 153 11.29 -37.59 11.55
N LYS A 154 11.62 -37.97 12.80
CA LYS A 154 11.44 -37.09 13.97
C LYS A 154 12.32 -35.83 13.92
N ARG A 155 13.48 -35.91 13.26
CA ARG A 155 14.41 -34.78 13.11
C ARG A 155 14.09 -33.89 11.92
N LEU A 156 13.35 -34.40 10.94
CA LEU A 156 12.81 -33.56 9.89
C LEU A 156 11.82 -32.56 10.53
N PRO A 157 11.93 -31.26 10.23
CA PRO A 157 10.88 -30.33 10.63
C PRO A 157 9.57 -30.88 10.07
N VAL A 158 8.61 -31.17 10.96
CA VAL A 158 7.23 -31.49 10.59
C VAL A 158 6.85 -30.52 9.50
N THR A 159 6.66 -31.02 8.27
CA THR A 159 6.46 -30.17 7.09
C THR A 159 5.52 -29.02 7.43
N GLU A 160 5.99 -27.80 7.19
CA GLU A 160 5.36 -26.50 7.49
C GLU A 160 3.99 -26.31 6.80
N THR A 161 3.49 -27.35 6.14
CA THR A 161 2.28 -27.39 5.31
C THR A 161 1.32 -28.53 5.69
N SER A 162 1.63 -29.33 6.71
CA SER A 162 0.83 -30.53 7.04
C SER A 162 -0.43 -30.23 7.87
N TRP A 163 -1.58 -30.61 7.33
CA TRP A 163 -2.89 -30.66 8.01
C TRP A 163 -2.99 -31.86 8.98
N SER A 164 -1.89 -32.22 9.65
CA SER A 164 -1.71 -33.55 10.22
C SER A 164 -1.79 -33.63 11.74
N ASN A 165 -2.07 -32.53 12.44
CA ASN A 165 -2.19 -32.61 13.90
C ASN A 165 -3.57 -33.15 14.24
N ASN A 166 -3.60 -34.31 14.89
CA ASN A 166 -4.82 -34.85 15.45
C ASN A 166 -5.22 -33.90 16.60
N LEU A 167 -6.49 -33.48 16.67
CA LEU A 167 -6.95 -32.56 17.74
C LEU A 167 -6.63 -33.10 19.15
N LYS A 168 -6.47 -34.41 19.28
CA LYS A 168 -6.07 -35.13 20.50
C LYS A 168 -4.63 -34.83 20.95
N ASP A 169 -3.76 -34.44 20.03
CA ASP A 169 -2.34 -34.14 20.29
C ASP A 169 -2.15 -32.72 20.85
N ILE A 170 -3.20 -31.89 20.83
CA ILE A 170 -3.20 -30.53 21.37
C ILE A 170 -3.93 -30.54 22.72
N PRO A 171 -3.28 -30.08 23.81
CA PRO A 171 -3.89 -29.94 25.13
C PRO A 171 -5.18 -29.12 25.06
N LYS A 172 -6.19 -29.48 25.86
CA LYS A 172 -7.53 -28.86 25.77
C LYS A 172 -7.46 -27.35 26.01
N GLU A 173 -6.66 -26.90 26.98
CA GLU A 173 -6.45 -25.49 27.28
C GLU A 173 -5.85 -24.68 26.12
N ASP A 174 -5.03 -25.29 25.26
CA ASP A 174 -4.37 -24.59 24.15
C ASP A 174 -5.24 -24.48 22.90
N ARG A 175 -6.28 -25.31 22.77
CA ARG A 175 -7.06 -25.41 21.53
C ARG A 175 -7.72 -24.11 21.12
N MET A 176 -8.14 -23.26 22.07
CA MET A 176 -8.73 -21.95 21.77
C MET A 176 -7.71 -21.01 21.13
N ARG A 177 -6.51 -20.93 21.71
CA ARG A 177 -5.39 -20.15 21.18
C ARG A 177 -4.99 -20.65 19.79
N TYR A 178 -4.94 -21.97 19.59
CA TYR A 178 -4.70 -22.57 18.26
C TYR A 178 -5.82 -22.24 17.27
N ALA A 179 -7.09 -22.30 17.67
CA ALA A 179 -8.22 -21.99 16.79
C ALA A 179 -8.23 -20.51 16.34
N LEU A 180 -7.67 -19.59 17.12
CA LEU A 180 -7.63 -18.16 16.80
C LEU A 180 -6.33 -17.74 16.09
N LEU A 181 -5.18 -18.25 16.51
CA LEU A 181 -3.86 -17.83 16.02
C LEU A 181 -3.32 -18.71 14.88
N THR A 182 -3.62 -20.01 14.92
CA THR A 182 -3.17 -20.99 13.92
C THR A 182 -4.33 -21.90 13.47
N PRO A 183 -5.46 -21.31 13.03
CA PRO A 183 -6.71 -22.03 12.78
C PRO A 183 -6.56 -23.20 11.79
N ARG A 184 -5.58 -23.15 10.88
CA ARG A 184 -5.28 -24.22 9.93
C ARG A 184 -4.95 -25.56 10.61
N ILE A 185 -4.43 -25.54 11.83
CA ILE A 185 -4.08 -26.73 12.61
C ILE A 185 -5.32 -27.40 13.20
N ILE A 186 -6.31 -26.60 13.59
CA ILE A 186 -7.56 -27.08 14.20
C ILE A 186 -8.61 -27.40 13.14
N ALA A 187 -8.72 -26.57 12.10
CA ALA A 187 -9.72 -26.72 11.08
C ALA A 187 -9.45 -27.98 10.24
N PRO A 188 -10.46 -28.85 10.05
CA PRO A 188 -10.30 -30.04 9.21
C PRO A 188 -10.01 -29.67 7.75
N HIS A 189 -9.49 -30.62 6.98
CA HIS A 189 -9.29 -30.42 5.55
C HIS A 189 -10.64 -30.20 4.83
N PRO A 190 -10.77 -29.23 3.90
CA PRO A 190 -12.04 -28.93 3.22
C PRO A 190 -12.70 -30.11 2.50
N ASN A 191 -11.91 -31.07 2.03
CA ASN A 191 -12.44 -32.27 1.34
C ASN A 191 -12.78 -33.42 2.29
N ASN A 192 -12.65 -33.26 3.61
CA ASN A 192 -12.83 -34.33 4.58
C ASN A 192 -13.57 -33.85 5.83
N TYR A 193 -14.73 -33.22 5.63
CA TYR A 193 -15.59 -32.84 6.74
C TYR A 193 -16.28 -34.07 7.34
N ARG A 194 -16.31 -34.10 8.68
CA ARG A 194 -17.01 -35.05 9.55
C ARG A 194 -17.87 -34.24 10.52
N ASP A 195 -18.57 -34.86 11.46
CA ASP A 195 -19.23 -34.11 12.53
C ASP A 195 -18.21 -33.27 13.29
N LEU A 196 -18.31 -31.95 13.10
CA LEU A 196 -17.34 -30.98 13.61
C LEU A 196 -17.71 -30.50 15.00
N SER A 197 -16.73 -30.50 15.89
CA SER A 197 -16.85 -29.90 17.22
C SER A 197 -16.89 -28.37 17.15
N GLY A 198 -17.40 -27.72 18.20
CA GLY A 198 -17.47 -26.25 18.26
C GLY A 198 -16.12 -25.56 18.06
N ILE A 199 -15.00 -26.18 18.47
CA ILE A 199 -13.66 -25.64 18.26
C ILE A 199 -13.19 -25.73 16.80
N GLU A 200 -13.53 -26.82 16.11
CA GLU A 200 -13.27 -26.98 14.67
C GLU A 200 -14.10 -25.97 13.87
N ILE A 201 -15.36 -25.76 14.25
CA ILE A 201 -16.23 -24.75 13.63
C ILE A 201 -15.70 -23.34 13.85
N LEU A 202 -15.27 -22.99 15.07
CA LEU A 202 -14.59 -21.71 15.35
C LEU A 202 -13.41 -21.50 14.39
N ALA A 203 -12.49 -22.47 14.30
CA ALA A 203 -11.32 -22.36 13.44
C ALA A 203 -11.68 -22.19 11.95
N VAL A 204 -12.73 -22.86 11.47
CA VAL A 204 -13.20 -22.69 10.08
C VAL A 204 -13.80 -21.30 9.85
N HIS A 205 -14.51 -20.71 10.82
CA HIS A 205 -14.99 -19.33 10.74
C HIS A 205 -13.86 -18.31 10.73
N VAL A 206 -12.82 -18.50 11.55
CA VAL A 206 -11.61 -17.69 11.52
C VAL A 206 -10.96 -17.72 10.12
N LEU A 207 -11.01 -18.88 9.44
CA LEU A 207 -10.53 -19.05 8.07
C LEU A 207 -11.47 -18.50 6.99
N MET A 208 -12.65 -17.99 7.37
CA MET A 208 -13.68 -17.44 6.46
C MET A 208 -14.02 -18.37 5.29
N ARG A 209 -14.07 -19.69 5.54
CA ARG A 209 -14.39 -20.66 4.49
C ARG A 209 -15.86 -20.55 4.08
N ASP A 210 -16.10 -20.56 2.77
CA ASP A 210 -17.42 -20.23 2.20
C ASP A 210 -18.50 -21.24 2.54
N GLU A 211 -18.12 -22.50 2.71
CA GLU A 211 -19.08 -23.56 2.89
C GLU A 211 -19.84 -23.48 4.22
N LEU A 212 -19.23 -22.90 5.27
CA LEU A 212 -19.87 -22.72 6.58
C LEU A 212 -20.72 -21.45 6.66
N ASP A 213 -20.29 -20.35 6.04
CA ASP A 213 -21.11 -19.13 5.99
C ASP A 213 -22.48 -19.44 5.38
N ARG A 214 -22.52 -20.19 4.28
CA ARG A 214 -23.79 -20.62 3.66
C ARG A 214 -24.66 -21.49 4.56
N ALA A 215 -24.05 -22.27 5.46
CA ALA A 215 -24.76 -23.17 6.36
C ALA A 215 -25.47 -22.41 7.48
N TRP A 216 -24.81 -21.41 8.09
CA TRP A 216 -25.43 -20.60 9.14
C TRP A 216 -26.24 -19.41 8.60
N PHE A 217 -25.92 -18.87 7.42
CA PHE A 217 -26.69 -17.79 6.79
C PHE A 217 -28.17 -18.16 6.56
N ARG A 218 -28.47 -19.43 6.27
CA ARG A 218 -29.85 -19.90 6.04
C ARG A 218 -30.61 -20.23 7.33
N ASP A 219 -29.88 -20.50 8.41
CA ASP A 219 -30.40 -21.06 9.66
C ASP A 219 -30.51 -20.01 10.79
N GLU A 220 -30.13 -18.73 10.57
CA GLU A 220 -30.20 -17.65 11.59
C GLU A 220 -31.63 -17.51 12.20
N ASP A 221 -32.68 -17.91 11.47
CA ASP A 221 -34.09 -17.81 11.89
C ASP A 221 -34.87 -19.15 11.96
N GLN A 222 -34.24 -20.32 11.72
CA GLN A 222 -34.95 -21.63 11.63
C GLN A 222 -34.20 -22.81 12.26
N GLU A 223 -34.94 -23.84 12.72
CA GLU A 223 -34.36 -25.11 13.19
C GLU A 223 -33.63 -25.84 12.05
N ALA A 224 -32.49 -26.47 12.38
CA ALA A 224 -31.61 -27.16 11.44
C ALA A 224 -32.37 -28.21 10.58
N PRO A 225 -32.31 -28.15 9.23
CA PRO A 225 -32.90 -29.17 8.37
C PRO A 225 -32.18 -30.52 8.49
N GLN A 226 -32.91 -31.65 8.49
CA GLN A 226 -32.33 -33.01 8.59
C GLN A 226 -31.40 -33.39 7.43
N ASN A 227 -31.52 -32.75 6.25
CA ASN A 227 -30.71 -33.04 5.05
C ASN A 227 -29.67 -31.92 4.81
N ARG A 228 -28.68 -31.78 5.70
CA ARG A 228 -27.58 -30.82 5.50
C ARG A 228 -26.59 -31.32 4.44
N LEU A 229 -26.12 -30.40 3.60
CA LEU A 229 -24.96 -30.58 2.71
C LEU A 229 -23.62 -30.55 3.49
N PHE A 230 -23.63 -30.13 4.76
CA PHE A 230 -22.45 -29.93 5.60
C PHE A 230 -22.67 -30.46 7.03
N PRO A 231 -21.73 -31.24 7.60
CA PRO A 231 -21.91 -31.92 8.88
C PRO A 231 -21.64 -30.97 10.08
N ILE A 232 -22.57 -30.06 10.33
CA ILE A 232 -22.59 -29.22 11.54
C ILE A 232 -23.62 -29.81 12.50
N GLU A 233 -23.29 -29.95 13.77
CA GLU A 233 -24.20 -30.49 14.79
C GLU A 233 -25.28 -29.48 15.20
N LYS A 234 -24.89 -28.22 15.46
CA LYS A 234 -25.78 -27.16 15.99
C LYS A 234 -26.11 -26.11 14.93
N SER A 235 -27.37 -25.65 14.88
CA SER A 235 -27.74 -24.40 14.18
C SER A 235 -27.07 -23.18 14.82
N PHE A 236 -27.11 -22.02 14.16
CA PHE A 236 -26.57 -20.78 14.71
C PHE A 236 -27.16 -20.47 16.10
N LEU A 237 -28.49 -20.53 16.24
CA LEU A 237 -29.17 -20.24 17.51
C LEU A 237 -28.74 -21.23 18.60
N GLN A 238 -28.77 -22.54 18.31
CA GLN A 238 -28.32 -23.58 19.24
C GLN A 238 -26.84 -23.43 19.63
N ALA A 239 -25.98 -22.98 18.71
CA ALA A 239 -24.57 -22.71 19.01
C ALA A 239 -24.41 -21.49 19.92
N SER A 240 -25.19 -20.43 19.67
CA SER A 240 -25.18 -19.18 20.46
C SER A 240 -25.75 -19.31 21.88
N GLU A 241 -26.56 -20.33 22.12
CA GLU A 241 -27.18 -20.65 23.42
C GLU A 241 -26.59 -21.91 24.08
N SER A 242 -25.55 -22.48 23.47
CA SER A 242 -24.91 -23.73 23.93
C SER A 242 -24.28 -23.57 25.32
N ASP A 243 -24.26 -24.64 26.11
CA ASP A 243 -23.47 -24.69 27.37
C ASP A 243 -21.95 -24.80 27.12
N GLU A 244 -21.56 -25.28 25.94
CA GLU A 244 -20.15 -25.33 25.52
C GLU A 244 -19.67 -23.98 24.99
N TRP A 245 -18.63 -23.42 25.61
CA TRP A 245 -18.10 -22.11 25.24
C TRP A 245 -17.57 -22.03 23.80
N SER A 246 -16.97 -23.11 23.27
CA SER A 246 -16.46 -23.16 21.89
C SER A 246 -17.55 -22.91 20.83
N TRP A 247 -18.77 -23.41 21.06
CA TRP A 247 -19.91 -23.16 20.19
C TRP A 247 -20.40 -21.71 20.27
N ASN A 248 -20.42 -21.13 21.47
CA ASN A 248 -20.75 -19.71 21.66
C ASN A 248 -19.74 -18.83 20.94
N ALA A 249 -18.44 -19.11 21.10
CA ALA A 249 -17.36 -18.37 20.45
C ALA A 249 -17.44 -18.47 18.93
N ALA A 250 -17.74 -19.66 18.39
CA ALA A 250 -17.92 -19.84 16.96
C ALA A 250 -19.09 -19.01 16.41
N ALA A 251 -20.25 -19.04 17.07
CA ALA A 251 -21.41 -18.22 16.69
C ALA A 251 -21.10 -16.71 16.78
N ALA A 252 -20.42 -16.28 17.85
CA ALA A 252 -20.02 -14.90 18.04
C ALA A 252 -19.05 -14.39 16.95
N VAL A 253 -18.02 -15.18 16.63
CA VAL A 253 -17.06 -14.85 15.57
C VAL A 253 -17.73 -14.84 14.19
N HIS A 254 -18.63 -15.78 13.91
CA HIS A 254 -19.42 -15.75 12.68
C HIS A 254 -20.24 -14.47 12.57
N LYS A 255 -20.98 -14.11 13.62
CA LYS A 255 -21.81 -12.90 13.62
C LYS A 255 -20.97 -11.63 13.43
N TYR A 256 -19.81 -11.56 14.06
CA TYR A 256 -18.90 -10.44 13.89
C TYR A 256 -18.35 -10.36 12.46
N LEU A 257 -17.74 -11.44 11.95
CA LEU A 257 -17.05 -11.41 10.65
C LEU A 257 -18.01 -11.35 9.45
N CYS A 258 -19.21 -11.94 9.56
CA CYS A 258 -20.16 -12.04 8.45
C CYS A 258 -21.27 -10.98 8.51
N ARG A 259 -21.59 -10.43 9.70
CA ARG A 259 -22.67 -9.45 9.91
C ARG A 259 -22.21 -8.11 10.48
N ASN A 260 -20.93 -7.99 10.84
CA ASN A 260 -20.39 -6.82 11.52
C ASN A 260 -21.11 -6.50 12.85
N ASP A 261 -21.57 -7.54 13.57
CA ASP A 261 -22.23 -7.41 14.86
C ASP A 261 -21.39 -8.07 15.96
N SER A 262 -20.89 -7.24 16.87
CA SER A 262 -20.01 -7.64 17.97
C SER A 262 -20.74 -7.98 19.27
N SER A 263 -22.07 -7.85 19.34
CA SER A 263 -22.86 -8.05 20.56
C SER A 263 -22.58 -9.39 21.26
N LEU A 264 -22.49 -10.47 20.49
CA LEU A 264 -22.19 -11.80 21.03
C LEU A 264 -20.75 -11.93 21.52
N ILE A 265 -19.78 -11.31 20.83
CA ILE A 265 -18.37 -11.32 21.27
C ILE A 265 -18.26 -10.65 22.64
N MET A 266 -18.90 -9.51 22.82
CA MET A 266 -18.83 -8.74 24.07
C MET A 266 -19.43 -9.50 25.27
N GLY A 267 -20.32 -10.47 25.03
CA GLY A 267 -20.91 -11.34 26.07
C GLY A 267 -20.15 -12.64 26.34
N LEU A 268 -19.08 -12.97 25.60
CA LEU A 268 -18.37 -14.24 25.75
C LEU A 268 -17.65 -14.39 27.10
N PHE A 269 -17.20 -13.28 27.67
CA PHE A 269 -16.44 -13.30 28.93
C PHE A 269 -17.30 -13.79 30.09
N ASP A 270 -18.57 -13.42 30.15
CA ASP A 270 -19.51 -13.84 31.18
C ASP A 270 -19.89 -15.32 31.07
N LYS A 271 -19.86 -15.87 29.85
CA LYS A 271 -20.11 -17.29 29.57
C LYS A 271 -18.90 -18.19 29.85
N ALA A 272 -17.71 -17.61 30.01
CA ALA A 272 -16.47 -18.37 30.16
C ALA A 272 -16.36 -19.00 31.56
N GLN A 273 -16.15 -20.32 31.60
CA GLN A 273 -15.98 -21.07 32.84
C GLN A 273 -14.51 -21.35 33.14
N ALA A 274 -13.71 -21.60 32.09
CA ALA A 274 -12.28 -21.85 32.21
C ALA A 274 -11.45 -20.56 32.04
N GLN A 275 -10.21 -20.58 32.55
CA GLN A 275 -9.30 -19.43 32.47
C GLN A 275 -8.90 -19.11 31.03
N TYR A 276 -8.53 -20.12 30.23
CA TYR A 276 -8.19 -19.94 28.82
C TYR A 276 -9.37 -19.42 27.98
N GLU A 277 -10.61 -19.71 28.38
CA GLU A 277 -11.82 -19.15 27.74
C GLU A 277 -11.97 -17.66 28.07
N LYS A 278 -11.69 -17.25 29.32
CA LYS A 278 -11.70 -15.82 29.72
C LYS A 278 -10.63 -15.02 29.00
N VAL A 279 -9.43 -15.58 28.85
CA VAL A 279 -8.34 -14.98 28.07
C VAL A 279 -8.78 -14.81 26.62
N ALA A 280 -9.27 -15.88 25.97
CA ALA A 280 -9.73 -15.81 24.58
C ALA A 280 -10.90 -14.82 24.40
N ALA A 281 -11.87 -14.78 25.33
CA ALA A 281 -12.97 -13.82 25.33
C ALA A 281 -12.47 -12.37 25.40
N ALA A 282 -11.52 -12.09 26.30
CA ALA A 282 -10.92 -10.76 26.44
C ALA A 282 -10.12 -10.36 25.20
N ILE A 283 -9.39 -11.28 24.56
CA ILE A 283 -8.70 -11.00 23.30
C ILE A 283 -9.71 -10.64 22.20
N LEU A 284 -10.79 -11.42 22.05
CA LEU A 284 -11.81 -11.14 21.05
C LEU A 284 -12.51 -9.79 21.30
N ALA A 285 -12.84 -9.48 22.56
CA ALA A 285 -13.42 -8.20 22.94
C ALA A 285 -12.43 -7.04 22.72
N SER A 286 -11.15 -7.24 23.02
CA SER A 286 -10.08 -6.27 22.74
C SER A 286 -9.91 -6.02 21.25
N VAL A 287 -9.96 -7.06 20.42
CA VAL A 287 -9.93 -6.95 18.95
C VAL A 287 -11.10 -6.09 18.46
N VAL A 288 -12.32 -6.39 18.90
CA VAL A 288 -13.51 -5.59 18.57
C VAL A 288 -13.34 -4.13 19.00
N CYS A 289 -12.88 -3.88 20.23
CA CYS A 289 -12.72 -2.52 20.73
C CYS A 289 -11.62 -1.77 19.95
N THR A 290 -10.54 -2.45 19.58
CA THR A 290 -9.45 -1.87 18.79
C THR A 290 -9.90 -1.55 17.36
N ASP A 291 -10.63 -2.47 16.72
CA ASP A 291 -11.20 -2.26 15.38
C ASP A 291 -12.26 -1.13 15.36
N ASN A 292 -12.81 -0.75 16.52
CA ASN A 292 -13.74 0.37 16.71
C ASN A 292 -13.09 1.62 17.35
N ASP A 293 -11.76 1.70 17.37
CA ASP A 293 -10.96 2.80 17.93
C ASP A 293 -11.20 3.10 19.44
N ASP A 294 -11.82 2.20 20.20
CA ASP A 294 -12.00 2.30 21.66
C ASP A 294 -10.83 1.61 22.40
N LEU A 295 -9.64 2.19 22.27
CA LEU A 295 -8.39 1.65 22.82
C LEU A 295 -8.42 1.51 24.35
N LYS A 296 -9.19 2.37 25.03
CA LYS A 296 -9.35 2.30 26.49
C LYS A 296 -10.14 1.06 26.90
N LYS A 297 -11.31 0.82 26.30
CA LYS A 297 -12.05 -0.42 26.58
C LYS A 297 -11.26 -1.66 26.16
N ALA A 298 -10.51 -1.59 25.06
CA ALA A 298 -9.64 -2.68 24.65
C ALA A 298 -8.66 -3.05 25.78
N HIS A 299 -7.98 -2.05 26.35
CA HIS A 299 -7.07 -2.23 27.48
C HIS A 299 -7.79 -2.76 28.74
N ASP A 300 -8.97 -2.24 29.06
CA ASP A 300 -9.75 -2.68 30.22
C ASP A 300 -10.06 -4.20 30.15
N TRP A 301 -10.38 -4.72 28.96
CA TRP A 301 -10.60 -6.17 28.77
C TRP A 301 -9.33 -7.00 29.03
N ILE A 302 -8.17 -6.53 28.58
CA ILE A 302 -6.88 -7.18 28.86
C ILE A 302 -6.62 -7.20 30.38
N CYS A 303 -6.86 -6.10 31.08
CA CYS A 303 -6.75 -6.04 32.54
C CYS A 303 -7.73 -7.01 33.24
N CYS A 304 -8.97 -7.13 32.76
CA CYS A 304 -9.93 -8.08 33.30
C CYS A 304 -9.43 -9.53 33.19
N ALA A 305 -8.84 -9.92 32.05
CA ALA A 305 -8.25 -11.26 31.90
C ALA A 305 -7.00 -11.48 32.76
N ARG A 306 -6.17 -10.46 33.03
CA ARG A 306 -5.01 -10.60 33.94
C ARG A 306 -5.39 -10.79 35.40
N SER A 307 -6.60 -10.43 35.80
CA SER A 307 -7.08 -10.65 37.18
C SER A 307 -7.26 -12.14 37.52
N THR A 308 -7.14 -13.04 36.53
CA THR A 308 -7.18 -14.49 36.70
C THR A 308 -5.78 -15.11 36.71
N HIS A 309 -5.64 -16.31 37.31
CA HIS A 309 -4.36 -17.01 37.33
C HIS A 309 -4.09 -17.68 35.97
N ASN A 310 -3.36 -17.01 35.08
CA ASN A 310 -3.16 -17.46 33.70
C ASN A 310 -1.88 -18.30 33.53
N THR A 311 -1.79 -19.02 32.40
CA THR A 311 -0.53 -19.66 32.01
C THR A 311 0.48 -18.60 31.54
N LYS A 312 1.78 -18.91 31.53
CA LYS A 312 2.79 -17.98 30.98
C LYS A 312 2.53 -17.65 29.50
N MET A 313 1.94 -18.59 28.78
CA MET A 313 1.65 -18.45 27.36
C MET A 313 0.45 -17.54 27.10
N ASP A 314 -0.58 -17.63 27.94
CA ASP A 314 -1.70 -16.70 27.95
C ASP A 314 -1.26 -15.29 28.37
N GLU A 315 -0.40 -15.17 29.39
CA GLU A 315 0.18 -13.87 29.77
C GLU A 315 0.99 -13.25 28.63
N ALA A 316 1.80 -14.04 27.92
CA ALA A 316 2.52 -13.56 26.75
C ALA A 316 1.56 -13.13 25.62
N TRP A 317 0.44 -13.82 25.44
CA TRP A 317 -0.58 -13.42 24.47
C TRP A 317 -1.24 -12.08 24.85
N LEU A 318 -1.56 -11.89 26.14
CA LEU A 318 -2.07 -10.64 26.69
C LEU A 318 -1.04 -9.51 26.57
N ASP A 319 0.25 -9.77 26.85
CA ASP A 319 1.34 -8.80 26.67
C ASP A 319 1.44 -8.30 25.23
N VAL A 320 1.36 -9.18 24.23
CA VAL A 320 1.41 -8.80 22.81
C VAL A 320 0.22 -7.94 22.42
N GLN A 321 -0.97 -8.24 22.93
CA GLN A 321 -2.17 -7.46 22.65
C GLN A 321 -2.15 -6.10 23.33
N GLU A 322 -1.70 -6.04 24.59
CA GLU A 322 -1.47 -4.79 25.30
C GLU A 322 -0.43 -3.92 24.57
N ALA A 323 0.65 -4.53 24.08
CA ALA A 323 1.66 -3.84 23.27
C ALA A 323 1.08 -3.24 21.98
N ARG A 324 0.20 -3.98 21.28
CA ARG A 324 -0.53 -3.46 20.11
C ARG A 324 -1.39 -2.25 20.48
N ILE A 325 -2.13 -2.31 21.59
CA ILE A 325 -3.02 -1.23 22.04
C ILE A 325 -2.20 0.03 22.33
N TYR A 326 -1.13 -0.09 23.13
CA TYR A 326 -0.24 1.04 23.43
C TYR A 326 0.42 1.61 22.17
N LEU A 327 0.86 0.76 21.24
CA LEU A 327 1.42 1.25 19.98
C LEU A 327 0.40 2.03 19.15
N SER A 328 -0.88 1.63 19.21
CA SER A 328 -1.98 2.31 18.52
C SER A 328 -2.36 3.66 19.16
N MET A 329 -2.07 3.87 20.45
CA MET A 329 -2.21 5.19 21.10
C MET A 329 -1.21 6.21 20.55
N GLY A 330 -0.02 5.77 20.18
CA GLY A 330 0.92 6.52 19.33
C GLY A 330 1.81 7.56 20.04
N ASP A 331 1.50 7.94 21.28
CA ASP A 331 2.35 8.85 22.08
C ASP A 331 3.66 8.19 22.54
N TYR A 332 4.63 9.00 22.96
CA TYR A 332 5.97 8.52 23.31
C TYR A 332 5.96 7.54 24.49
N GLU A 333 5.17 7.80 25.54
CA GLU A 333 5.12 6.96 26.73
C GLU A 333 4.49 5.61 26.40
N SER A 334 3.37 5.62 25.67
CA SER A 334 2.73 4.40 25.18
C SER A 334 3.65 3.59 24.25
N ARG A 335 4.45 4.22 23.38
CA ARG A 335 5.44 3.49 22.55
C ARG A 335 6.51 2.79 23.39
N VAL A 336 6.95 3.40 24.48
CA VAL A 336 7.91 2.78 25.40
C VAL A 336 7.28 1.58 26.09
N GLU A 337 6.04 1.72 26.58
CA GLU A 337 5.33 0.61 27.23
C GLU A 337 5.04 -0.53 26.24
N ALA A 338 4.66 -0.21 25.00
CA ALA A 338 4.50 -1.19 23.93
C ALA A 338 5.80 -1.99 23.69
N SER A 339 6.95 -1.31 23.69
CA SER A 339 8.26 -1.95 23.55
C SER A 339 8.54 -2.92 24.70
N HIS A 340 8.28 -2.51 25.95
CA HIS A 340 8.51 -3.36 27.12
C HIS A 340 7.64 -4.62 27.11
N LYS A 341 6.34 -4.46 26.83
CA LYS A 341 5.38 -5.57 26.76
C LYS A 341 5.72 -6.54 25.64
N ALA A 342 6.00 -6.04 24.44
CA ALA A 342 6.39 -6.88 23.30
C ALA A 342 7.71 -7.62 23.56
N TYR A 343 8.69 -6.99 24.24
CA TYR A 343 9.96 -7.63 24.56
C TYR A 343 9.84 -8.71 25.64
N ALA A 344 9.01 -8.48 26.66
CA ALA A 344 8.73 -9.46 27.70
C ALA A 344 8.12 -10.74 27.10
N ALA A 345 7.14 -10.58 26.22
CA ALA A 345 6.56 -11.70 25.46
C ALA A 345 7.61 -12.35 24.55
N TYR A 346 8.39 -11.57 23.81
CA TYR A 346 9.42 -12.05 22.87
C TYR A 346 10.40 -13.02 23.52
N ILE A 347 10.99 -12.65 24.66
CA ILE A 347 11.96 -13.50 25.38
C ILE A 347 11.34 -14.85 25.71
N PHE A 348 10.11 -14.85 26.21
CA PHE A 348 9.45 -16.08 26.60
C PHE A 348 9.11 -16.94 25.38
N VAL A 349 8.38 -16.41 24.39
CA VAL A 349 7.89 -17.21 23.26
C VAL A 349 9.00 -17.74 22.37
N LYS A 350 10.16 -17.05 22.28
CA LYS A 350 11.36 -17.54 21.57
C LYS A 350 11.89 -18.86 22.16
N THR A 351 11.65 -19.12 23.45
CA THR A 351 12.10 -20.35 24.13
C THR A 351 11.12 -21.51 24.00
N VAL A 352 9.86 -21.24 23.66
CA VAL A 352 8.83 -22.28 23.52
C VAL A 352 9.01 -22.98 22.16
N LYS A 353 9.26 -24.30 22.20
CA LYS A 353 9.45 -25.13 21.01
C LYS A 353 8.18 -25.93 20.70
N SER A 354 7.94 -26.21 19.43
CA SER A 354 6.84 -27.05 18.92
C SER A 354 5.42 -26.49 19.13
N ASP A 355 5.27 -25.27 19.64
CA ASP A 355 4.01 -24.56 19.72
C ASP A 355 3.90 -23.54 18.58
N ARG A 356 3.01 -23.81 17.62
CA ARG A 356 2.82 -22.95 16.44
C ARG A 356 2.19 -21.59 16.77
N THR A 357 1.47 -21.50 17.87
CA THR A 357 0.93 -20.21 18.32
C THR A 357 1.98 -19.37 19.05
N ALA A 358 3.01 -19.99 19.64
CA ALA A 358 4.20 -19.27 20.09
C ALA A 358 4.99 -18.66 18.92
N GLU A 359 5.12 -19.38 17.81
CA GLU A 359 5.72 -18.85 16.57
C GLU A 359 4.94 -17.65 16.01
N ALA A 360 3.60 -17.73 16.01
CA ALA A 360 2.74 -16.62 15.59
C ALA A 360 2.93 -15.36 16.47
N LEU A 361 3.02 -15.55 17.79
CA LEU A 361 3.27 -14.46 18.73
C LEU A 361 4.70 -13.94 18.64
N LEU A 362 5.69 -14.80 18.37
CA LEU A 362 7.09 -14.40 18.17
C LEU A 362 7.23 -13.42 16.99
N ALA A 363 6.59 -13.72 15.86
CA ALA A 363 6.56 -12.81 14.71
C ALA A 363 5.88 -11.49 15.05
N SER A 364 4.78 -11.54 15.80
CA SER A 364 4.01 -10.36 16.22
C SER A 364 4.84 -9.45 17.13
N CYS A 365 5.50 -10.02 18.15
CA CYS A 365 6.43 -9.31 19.02
C CYS A 365 7.54 -8.64 18.20
N SER A 366 8.17 -9.39 17.30
CA SER A 366 9.28 -8.92 16.50
C SER A 366 8.91 -7.73 15.61
N ARG A 367 7.71 -7.74 15.01
CA ARG A 367 7.21 -6.60 14.22
C ARG A 367 6.88 -5.37 15.08
N LEU A 368 6.25 -5.57 16.24
CA LEU A 368 5.98 -4.48 17.19
C LEU A 368 7.29 -3.82 17.65
N LEU A 369 8.28 -4.64 18.02
CA LEU A 369 9.60 -4.16 18.42
C LEU A 369 10.32 -3.42 17.30
N TRP A 370 10.19 -3.88 16.05
CA TRP A 370 10.76 -3.17 14.90
C TRP A 370 10.14 -1.79 14.67
N GLN A 371 8.87 -1.60 15.06
CA GLN A 371 8.17 -0.31 15.00
C GLN A 371 8.49 0.61 16.18
N THR A 372 8.74 0.07 17.38
CA THR A 372 9.05 0.86 18.58
C THR A 372 10.53 1.18 18.74
N ASN A 373 11.41 0.25 18.36
CA ASN A 373 12.86 0.30 18.58
C ASN A 373 13.55 -0.21 17.31
N ASN A 374 13.85 0.69 16.37
CA ASN A 374 14.58 0.31 15.17
C ASN A 374 16.09 0.49 15.37
N PRO A 375 16.87 -0.60 15.52
CA PRO A 375 18.30 -0.55 15.82
C PRO A 375 19.16 0.04 14.69
N LEU A 376 18.60 0.26 13.48
CA LEU A 376 19.30 0.91 12.36
C LEU A 376 19.51 2.41 12.57
N PHE A 377 18.80 3.04 13.50
CA PHE A 377 18.86 4.49 13.75
C PHE A 377 19.59 4.87 15.04
N ILE A 378 20.21 3.89 15.73
CA ILE A 378 20.99 4.14 16.96
C ILE A 378 22.47 4.19 16.58
N PRO A 379 23.15 5.34 16.75
CA PRO A 379 24.60 5.42 16.56
C PRO A 379 25.33 4.40 17.44
N ASP A 380 26.32 3.70 16.88
CA ASP A 380 27.02 2.61 17.59
C ASP A 380 27.70 3.06 18.90
N GLU A 381 28.06 4.35 18.98
CA GLU A 381 28.71 4.96 20.15
C GLU A 381 27.78 5.04 21.39
N ASP A 382 26.45 5.12 21.19
CA ASP A 382 25.46 5.29 22.27
C ASP A 382 24.64 4.01 22.55
N ARG A 383 24.85 2.95 21.77
CA ARG A 383 24.01 1.74 21.77
C ARG A 383 23.88 1.10 23.16
N GLN A 384 24.96 1.05 23.93
CA GLN A 384 24.99 0.39 25.24
C GLN A 384 24.11 1.11 26.28
N GLN A 385 24.15 2.44 26.29
CA GLN A 385 23.30 3.27 27.16
C GLN A 385 21.81 3.19 26.75
N TYR A 386 21.53 3.07 25.45
CA TYR A 386 20.17 2.89 24.94
C TYR A 386 19.61 1.49 25.21
N ILE A 387 20.46 0.45 25.22
CA ILE A 387 20.07 -0.92 25.61
C ILE A 387 19.72 -0.98 27.09
N GLU A 388 20.49 -0.33 27.97
CA GLU A 388 20.19 -0.28 29.40
C GLU A 388 18.81 0.35 29.69
N LYS A 389 18.41 1.35 28.89
CA LYS A 389 17.10 2.00 29.01
C LYS A 389 15.97 1.25 28.31
N ASN A 390 16.27 0.49 27.25
CA ASN A 390 15.26 -0.21 26.47
C ASN A 390 15.86 -1.52 25.93
N PRO A 391 15.70 -2.64 26.66
CA PRO A 391 16.37 -3.91 26.37
C PRO A 391 16.11 -4.48 24.96
N ALA A 392 14.98 -4.13 24.34
CA ALA A 392 14.66 -4.47 22.96
C ALA A 392 15.70 -3.99 21.93
N ASN A 393 16.50 -2.97 22.25
CA ASN A 393 17.59 -2.49 21.40
C ASN A 393 18.75 -3.50 21.26
N SER A 394 18.74 -4.60 22.02
CA SER A 394 19.71 -5.70 21.84
C SER A 394 19.41 -6.56 20.61
N LEU A 395 18.20 -6.49 20.05
CA LEU A 395 17.79 -7.33 18.93
C LEU A 395 18.40 -6.85 17.62
N MET A 396 18.83 -7.81 16.78
CA MET A 396 19.44 -7.54 15.48
C MET A 396 18.44 -7.81 14.34
N LEU A 397 18.78 -7.36 13.11
CA LEU A 397 17.99 -7.70 11.91
C LEU A 397 17.83 -9.22 11.73
N GLU A 398 18.86 -10.00 12.08
CA GLU A 398 18.81 -11.46 12.03
C GLU A 398 17.77 -12.05 12.99
N ASP A 399 17.66 -11.51 14.22
CA ASP A 399 16.60 -11.89 15.16
C ASP A 399 15.22 -11.61 14.54
N HIS A 400 15.07 -10.46 13.88
CA HIS A 400 13.83 -10.09 13.23
C HIS A 400 13.45 -11.06 12.11
N ILE A 401 14.38 -11.35 11.19
CA ILE A 401 14.17 -12.27 10.07
C ILE A 401 13.81 -13.67 10.57
N ASN A 402 14.57 -14.21 11.53
CA ASN A 402 14.30 -15.54 12.10
C ASN A 402 12.95 -15.61 12.83
N ALA A 403 12.51 -14.51 13.44
CA ALA A 403 11.22 -14.44 14.13
C ALA A 403 10.02 -14.44 13.17
N ILE A 404 10.14 -13.83 11.98
CA ILE A 404 9.06 -13.75 10.99
C ILE A 404 9.07 -14.92 10.00
N ASP A 405 10.20 -15.60 9.83
CA ASP A 405 10.33 -16.77 8.96
C ASP A 405 9.81 -18.04 9.64
N ASN A 406 8.47 -18.17 9.73
CA ASN A 406 7.82 -19.32 10.39
C ASN A 406 6.47 -19.69 9.76
N ALA A 407 6.03 -20.94 9.97
CA ALA A 407 4.85 -21.50 9.31
C ALA A 407 3.56 -20.63 9.44
N PRO A 408 3.17 -20.13 10.64
CA PRO A 408 2.04 -19.21 10.75
C PRO A 408 2.12 -17.98 9.83
N GLN A 409 3.30 -17.36 9.69
CA GLN A 409 3.49 -16.21 8.81
C GLN A 409 3.38 -16.59 7.33
N TRP A 410 3.94 -17.74 6.94
CA TRP A 410 3.81 -18.26 5.58
C TRP A 410 2.35 -18.57 5.22
N TRP A 411 1.56 -19.13 6.15
CA TRP A 411 0.13 -19.36 5.92
C TRP A 411 -0.65 -18.06 5.73
N GLN A 412 -0.37 -17.01 6.53
CA GLN A 412 -0.98 -15.69 6.31
C GLN A 412 -0.59 -15.11 4.95
N GLY A 413 0.68 -15.22 4.57
CA GLY A 413 1.18 -14.84 3.25
C GLY A 413 0.47 -15.58 2.11
N GLU A 414 0.16 -16.87 2.27
CA GLU A 414 -0.60 -17.67 1.31
C GLU A 414 -2.04 -17.12 1.12
N TYR A 415 -2.74 -16.75 2.21
CA TYR A 415 -4.07 -16.16 2.11
C TYR A 415 -4.07 -14.84 1.33
N ILE A 416 -3.12 -13.95 1.65
CA ILE A 416 -2.95 -12.66 0.96
C ILE A 416 -2.57 -12.88 -0.51
N GLY A 417 -1.57 -13.71 -0.79
CA GLY A 417 -1.11 -14.01 -2.15
C GLY A 417 -2.22 -14.63 -3.01
N SER A 418 -3.00 -15.55 -2.43
CA SER A 418 -4.13 -16.14 -3.13
C SER A 418 -5.28 -15.15 -3.35
N ALA A 419 -5.54 -14.24 -2.40
CA ALA A 419 -6.50 -13.15 -2.57
C ALA A 419 -6.09 -12.26 -3.76
N LEU A 420 -4.83 -11.83 -3.81
CA LEU A 420 -4.30 -11.00 -4.90
C LEU A 420 -4.37 -11.72 -6.26
N SER A 421 -4.00 -13.00 -6.32
CA SER A 421 -4.15 -13.80 -7.55
C SER A 421 -5.59 -13.83 -8.05
N LYS A 422 -6.58 -13.96 -7.14
CA LYS A 422 -8.00 -13.92 -7.48
C LYS A 422 -8.47 -12.54 -7.96
N GLN A 423 -7.87 -11.47 -7.45
CA GLN A 423 -8.14 -10.12 -7.93
C GLN A 423 -7.61 -9.92 -9.35
N VAL A 424 -6.38 -10.34 -9.62
CA VAL A 424 -5.80 -10.29 -10.98
C VAL A 424 -6.63 -11.11 -11.96
N ASP A 425 -7.05 -12.33 -11.58
CA ASP A 425 -7.95 -13.15 -12.41
C ASP A 425 -9.29 -12.46 -12.67
N PHE A 426 -9.85 -11.79 -11.66
CA PHE A 426 -11.11 -11.04 -11.78
C PHE A 426 -10.96 -9.84 -12.72
N GLU A 427 -9.87 -9.08 -12.61
CA GLU A 427 -9.57 -7.96 -13.50
C GLU A 427 -9.38 -8.42 -14.94
N PHE A 428 -8.59 -9.49 -15.14
CA PHE A 428 -8.35 -10.09 -16.45
C PHE A 428 -9.65 -10.60 -17.11
N LYS A 429 -10.45 -11.38 -16.38
CA LYS A 429 -11.76 -11.88 -16.86
C LYS A 429 -12.76 -10.75 -17.06
N GLY A 430 -12.68 -9.70 -16.25
CA GLY A 430 -13.51 -8.50 -16.32
C GLY A 430 -13.30 -7.66 -17.59
N GLY A 431 -12.30 -7.98 -18.42
CA GLY A 431 -12.15 -7.48 -19.80
C GLY A 431 -13.05 -8.21 -20.81
N ALA A 432 -13.60 -9.37 -20.46
CA ALA A 432 -14.52 -10.15 -21.29
C ALA A 432 -15.95 -10.10 -20.73
N LYS A 433 -16.74 -9.11 -21.17
CA LYS A 433 -18.23 -9.10 -21.19
C LYS A 433 -19.03 -9.39 -19.91
N ASN A 434 -18.47 -9.41 -18.70
CA ASN A 434 -19.25 -9.49 -17.46
C ASN A 434 -19.32 -8.14 -16.75
N GLN A 435 -20.17 -7.25 -17.27
CA GLN A 435 -20.66 -6.08 -16.54
C GLN A 435 -21.73 -6.55 -15.55
N GLY A 436 -21.38 -6.77 -14.29
CA GLY A 436 -22.40 -6.96 -13.25
C GLY A 436 -22.03 -7.81 -12.04
N SER A 437 -20.86 -8.44 -11.98
CA SER A 437 -20.49 -9.13 -10.74
C SER A 437 -19.80 -8.13 -9.79
N PRO A 438 -20.39 -7.81 -8.63
CA PRO A 438 -19.73 -7.04 -7.60
C PRO A 438 -18.50 -7.83 -7.12
N VAL A 439 -17.56 -7.10 -6.51
CA VAL A 439 -16.27 -7.53 -5.96
C VAL A 439 -16.14 -9.04 -5.65
N ASN A 440 -14.97 -9.63 -5.94
CA ASN A 440 -14.67 -11.03 -5.67
C ASN A 440 -14.82 -11.37 -4.17
N VAL A 441 -15.97 -11.95 -3.79
CA VAL A 441 -16.35 -12.27 -2.40
C VAL A 441 -15.33 -13.19 -1.73
N ASP A 442 -14.75 -14.11 -2.48
CA ASP A 442 -13.76 -15.08 -2.00
C ASP A 442 -12.42 -14.41 -1.67
N MET A 443 -12.00 -13.43 -2.49
CA MET A 443 -10.87 -12.57 -2.15
C MET A 443 -11.12 -11.81 -0.84
N LYS A 444 -12.28 -11.16 -0.68
CA LYS A 444 -12.64 -10.41 0.53
C LYS A 444 -12.53 -11.28 1.77
N ARG A 445 -13.08 -12.49 1.72
CA ARG A 445 -13.03 -13.46 2.82
C ARG A 445 -11.61 -13.80 3.23
N LYS A 446 -10.70 -14.00 2.28
CA LYS A 446 -9.28 -14.27 2.57
C LYS A 446 -8.58 -13.09 3.24
N LEU A 447 -8.86 -11.86 2.79
CA LEU A 447 -8.31 -10.65 3.41
C LEU A 447 -8.87 -10.44 4.83
N VAL A 448 -10.19 -10.64 5.02
CA VAL A 448 -10.83 -10.58 6.34
C VAL A 448 -10.27 -11.65 7.28
N SER A 449 -10.06 -12.87 6.80
CA SER A 449 -9.41 -13.94 7.59
C SER A 449 -7.99 -13.57 7.98
N ALA A 450 -7.17 -13.10 7.03
CA ALA A 450 -5.80 -12.68 7.32
C ALA A 450 -5.77 -11.53 8.34
N ALA A 451 -6.62 -10.52 8.16
CA ALA A 451 -6.78 -9.40 9.09
C ALA A 451 -7.19 -9.89 10.49
N PHE A 452 -8.18 -10.77 10.59
CA PHE A 452 -8.70 -11.24 11.87
C PHE A 452 -7.67 -12.10 12.64
N ILE A 453 -6.97 -13.01 11.96
CA ILE A 453 -5.90 -13.81 12.57
C ILE A 453 -4.76 -12.89 13.05
N ALA A 454 -4.34 -11.93 12.22
CA ALA A 454 -3.33 -10.94 12.60
C ALA A 454 -3.79 -10.10 13.81
N SER A 455 -5.05 -9.67 13.82
CA SER A 455 -5.67 -8.93 14.93
C SER A 455 -5.65 -9.75 16.22
N CYS A 456 -6.03 -11.04 16.17
CA CYS A 456 -5.98 -11.95 17.31
C CYS A 456 -4.55 -12.22 17.81
N ALA A 457 -3.56 -12.21 16.91
CA ALA A 457 -2.14 -12.36 17.27
C ALA A 457 -1.48 -11.08 17.81
N GLY A 458 -2.19 -9.93 17.77
CA GLY A 458 -1.63 -8.62 18.08
C GLY A 458 -0.64 -8.12 17.02
N ASN A 459 -0.70 -8.69 15.81
CA ASN A 459 0.15 -8.33 14.68
C ASN A 459 -0.43 -7.12 13.94
N LEU A 460 -0.05 -5.93 14.41
CA LEU A 460 -0.54 -4.66 13.85
C LEU A 460 -0.22 -4.51 12.34
N VAL A 461 1.00 -4.88 11.94
CA VAL A 461 1.49 -4.67 10.55
C VAL A 461 0.70 -5.48 9.54
N ASP A 462 0.52 -6.78 9.76
CA ASP A 462 -0.18 -7.62 8.79
C ASP A 462 -1.70 -7.35 8.79
N TRP A 463 -2.27 -6.96 9.94
CA TRP A 463 -3.65 -6.49 10.01
C TRP A 463 -3.85 -5.22 9.17
N GLN A 464 -3.01 -4.20 9.34
CA GLN A 464 -3.05 -2.97 8.52
C GLN A 464 -2.88 -3.30 7.03
N GLN A 465 -1.95 -4.20 6.69
CA GLN A 465 -1.70 -4.59 5.30
C GLN A 465 -2.91 -5.28 4.66
N ALA A 466 -3.60 -6.17 5.38
CA ALA A 466 -4.80 -6.83 4.88
C ALA A 466 -5.95 -5.85 4.62
N TRP A 467 -6.22 -4.93 5.56
CA TRP A 467 -7.23 -3.88 5.37
C TRP A 467 -6.88 -2.90 4.27
N ARG A 468 -5.60 -2.51 4.16
CA ARG A 468 -5.10 -1.69 3.04
C ARG A 468 -5.37 -2.35 1.70
N LEU A 469 -5.08 -3.65 1.55
CA LEU A 469 -5.34 -4.37 0.31
C LEU A 469 -6.83 -4.45 0.00
N MET A 470 -7.68 -4.65 1.02
CA MET A 470 -9.12 -4.63 0.82
C MET A 470 -9.62 -3.27 0.35
N ALA A 471 -9.11 -2.19 0.95
CA ALA A 471 -9.43 -0.82 0.55
C ALA A 471 -9.03 -0.53 -0.90
N ILE A 472 -7.83 -0.96 -1.31
CA ILE A 472 -7.36 -0.79 -2.71
C ILE A 472 -8.26 -1.56 -3.68
N THR A 473 -8.64 -2.79 -3.35
CA THR A 473 -9.52 -3.57 -4.25
C THR A 473 -10.91 -2.97 -4.35
N ASP A 474 -11.51 -2.58 -3.23
CA ASP A 474 -12.83 -1.95 -3.22
C ASP A 474 -12.82 -0.61 -3.94
N TYR A 475 -11.75 0.18 -3.76
CA TYR A 475 -11.53 1.42 -4.50
C TYR A 475 -11.43 1.17 -6.01
N SER A 476 -10.68 0.15 -6.45
CA SER A 476 -10.56 -0.20 -7.88
C SER A 476 -11.89 -0.66 -8.48
N ALA A 477 -12.70 -1.40 -7.72
CA ALA A 477 -14.04 -1.80 -8.16
C ALA A 477 -14.98 -0.59 -8.23
N ALA A 478 -14.93 0.30 -7.24
CA ALA A 478 -15.68 1.55 -7.20
C ALA A 478 -15.32 2.45 -8.39
N LEU A 479 -14.04 2.55 -8.73
CA LEU A 479 -13.54 3.29 -9.89
C LEU A 479 -14.13 2.76 -11.20
N LYS A 480 -14.15 1.43 -11.38
CA LYS A 480 -14.69 0.79 -12.58
C LYS A 480 -16.21 0.95 -12.71
N ASN A 481 -16.94 0.82 -11.60
CA ASN A 481 -18.40 0.85 -11.59
C ASN A 481 -19.00 2.24 -11.35
N ARG A 482 -18.16 3.25 -11.06
CA ARG A 482 -18.56 4.59 -10.61
C ARG A 482 -19.47 4.56 -9.38
N ASP A 483 -19.14 3.69 -8.43
CA ASP A 483 -19.87 3.57 -7.16
C ASP A 483 -19.28 4.55 -6.14
N GLU A 484 -19.94 5.70 -5.97
CA GLU A 484 -19.52 6.76 -5.06
C GLU A 484 -19.51 6.31 -3.59
N SER A 485 -20.52 5.54 -3.16
CA SER A 485 -20.61 5.07 -1.78
C SER A 485 -19.45 4.12 -1.45
N LEU A 486 -19.15 3.18 -2.35
CA LEU A 486 -18.02 2.26 -2.16
C LEU A 486 -16.68 2.99 -2.26
N MET A 487 -16.59 4.04 -3.08
CA MET A 487 -15.39 4.87 -3.20
C MET A 487 -15.08 5.59 -1.89
N LEU A 488 -16.07 6.27 -1.30
CA LEU A 488 -15.93 6.99 -0.04
C LEU A 488 -15.62 6.05 1.13
N SER A 489 -16.30 4.90 1.21
CA SER A 489 -15.97 3.90 2.24
C SER A 489 -14.54 3.37 2.10
N SER A 490 -14.06 3.20 0.86
CA SER A 490 -12.68 2.76 0.60
C SER A 490 -11.66 3.85 0.94
N LEU A 491 -11.97 5.13 0.69
CA LEU A 491 -11.14 6.25 1.13
C LEU A 491 -11.08 6.32 2.66
N GLY A 492 -12.17 6.02 3.37
CA GLY A 492 -12.19 5.88 4.82
C GLY A 492 -11.19 4.83 5.31
N LEU A 493 -11.13 3.66 4.68
CA LEU A 493 -10.14 2.64 5.00
C LEU A 493 -8.70 3.04 4.61
N LEU A 494 -8.51 3.71 3.47
CA LEU A 494 -7.20 4.23 3.07
C LEU A 494 -6.70 5.35 3.98
N ARG A 495 -7.59 6.10 4.61
CA ARG A 495 -7.26 7.08 5.63
C ARG A 495 -6.58 6.40 6.82
N SER A 496 -7.12 5.28 7.29
CA SER A 496 -6.58 4.53 8.43
C SER A 496 -5.41 3.60 8.07
N PHE A 497 -5.39 3.01 6.87
CA PHE A 497 -4.45 1.93 6.53
C PHE A 497 -3.60 2.18 5.28
N GLY A 498 -3.93 3.20 4.50
CA GLY A 498 -3.26 3.52 3.24
C GLY A 498 -1.91 4.18 3.44
N ARG A 499 -1.04 4.07 2.43
CA ARG A 499 0.19 4.86 2.38
C ARG A 499 -0.13 6.28 1.88
N MET A 500 0.69 7.26 2.28
CA MET A 500 0.45 8.68 1.92
C MET A 500 0.24 8.90 0.42
N ASN A 501 1.10 8.32 -0.44
CA ASN A 501 0.98 8.48 -1.89
C ASN A 501 -0.28 7.81 -2.46
N GLU A 502 -0.72 6.70 -1.85
CA GLU A 502 -1.95 6.01 -2.26
C GLU A 502 -3.18 6.85 -1.89
N MET A 503 -3.22 7.39 -0.68
CA MET A 503 -4.30 8.26 -0.22
C MET A 503 -4.41 9.50 -1.11
N LYS A 504 -3.29 10.16 -1.41
CA LYS A 504 -3.24 11.33 -2.29
C LYS A 504 -3.79 11.01 -3.68
N ASN A 505 -3.30 9.95 -4.30
CA ASN A 505 -3.70 9.56 -5.66
C ASN A 505 -5.17 9.09 -5.72
N ALA A 506 -5.63 8.35 -4.71
CA ALA A 506 -7.02 7.93 -4.60
C ALA A 506 -7.94 9.15 -4.44
N THR A 507 -7.62 10.09 -3.55
CA THR A 507 -8.41 11.31 -3.37
C THR A 507 -8.52 12.11 -4.67
N ILE A 508 -7.41 12.30 -5.40
CA ILE A 508 -7.41 13.01 -6.69
C ILE A 508 -8.39 12.36 -7.67
N LYS A 509 -8.34 11.03 -7.83
CA LYS A 509 -9.25 10.31 -8.74
C LYS A 509 -10.70 10.38 -8.27
N ALA A 510 -10.95 10.31 -6.96
CA ALA A 510 -12.29 10.39 -6.40
C ALA A 510 -12.95 11.75 -6.68
N LEU A 511 -12.19 12.86 -6.69
CA LEU A 511 -12.70 14.19 -7.05
C LEU A 511 -13.27 14.27 -8.48
N HIS A 512 -12.88 13.36 -9.38
CA HIS A 512 -13.41 13.27 -10.74
C HIS A 512 -14.74 12.50 -10.82
N ILE A 513 -15.10 11.75 -9.78
CA ILE A 513 -16.23 10.81 -9.80
C ILE A 513 -17.29 11.21 -8.78
N CYS A 514 -16.88 11.48 -7.54
CA CYS A 514 -17.78 11.81 -6.45
C CYS A 514 -18.25 13.27 -6.55
N SER A 515 -19.45 13.51 -6.06
CA SER A 515 -20.08 14.82 -5.92
C SER A 515 -19.44 15.62 -4.77
N GLY A 516 -19.54 16.95 -4.84
CA GLY A 516 -19.11 17.81 -3.74
C GLY A 516 -19.93 17.56 -2.45
N GLN A 517 -21.21 17.22 -2.59
CA GLN A 517 -22.11 16.96 -1.46
C GLN A 517 -21.67 15.74 -0.66
N SER A 518 -21.34 14.63 -1.33
CA SER A 518 -20.92 13.42 -0.62
C SER A 518 -19.56 13.57 0.06
N PHE A 519 -18.64 14.38 -0.49
CA PHE A 519 -17.42 14.76 0.23
C PHE A 519 -17.71 15.63 1.46
N ALA A 520 -18.69 16.53 1.39
CA ALA A 520 -19.09 17.35 2.53
C ALA A 520 -19.68 16.49 3.67
N GLU A 521 -20.57 15.55 3.33
CA GLU A 521 -21.17 14.60 4.27
C GLU A 521 -20.14 13.66 4.89
N ASP A 522 -19.19 13.17 4.09
CA ASP A 522 -18.08 12.35 4.59
C ASP A 522 -17.18 13.14 5.54
N ALA A 523 -16.84 14.39 5.20
CA ALA A 523 -16.05 15.26 6.06
C ALA A 523 -16.75 15.58 7.40
N ASP A 524 -18.07 15.72 7.41
CA ASP A 524 -18.84 15.98 8.64
C ASP A 524 -18.69 14.85 9.67
N SER A 525 -18.55 13.61 9.18
CA SER A 525 -18.34 12.41 10.00
C SER A 525 -16.97 12.38 10.70
N ILE A 526 -16.02 13.19 10.23
CA ILE A 526 -14.64 13.21 10.73
C ILE A 526 -14.50 14.26 11.82
N ASP A 527 -14.19 13.79 13.03
CA ASP A 527 -13.82 14.63 14.17
C ASP A 527 -12.31 14.51 14.43
N LEU A 528 -11.54 15.52 14.01
CA LEU A 528 -10.08 15.56 14.18
C LEU A 528 -9.61 15.38 15.63
N SER A 529 -10.47 15.67 16.62
CA SER A 529 -10.13 15.45 18.04
C SER A 529 -10.17 13.99 18.47
N LYS A 530 -10.77 13.11 17.64
CA LYS A 530 -10.92 11.67 17.89
C LYS A 530 -10.12 10.80 16.91
N VAL A 531 -9.49 11.41 15.91
CA VAL A 531 -8.67 10.69 14.94
C VAL A 531 -7.42 10.15 15.65
N LEU A 532 -7.14 8.85 15.47
CA LEU A 532 -5.95 8.22 16.01
C LEU A 532 -4.67 8.85 15.44
N GLU A 533 -3.62 8.88 16.27
CA GLU A 533 -2.33 9.48 15.93
C GLU A 533 -1.68 8.85 14.68
N THR A 534 -1.92 7.56 14.45
CA THR A 534 -1.46 6.81 13.28
C THR A 534 -2.14 7.23 11.97
N ASP A 535 -3.38 7.70 12.06
CA ASP A 535 -4.28 7.97 10.93
C ASP A 535 -4.30 9.47 10.56
N LEU A 536 -3.80 10.30 11.48
CA LEU A 536 -3.89 11.74 11.41
C LEU A 536 -3.27 12.31 10.13
N ASN A 537 -2.11 11.83 9.71
CA ASN A 537 -1.43 12.38 8.52
C ASN A 537 -2.23 12.19 7.23
N ASN A 538 -2.77 11.00 7.00
CA ASN A 538 -3.64 10.73 5.85
C ASN A 538 -4.97 11.49 5.96
N THR A 539 -5.51 11.62 7.18
CA THR A 539 -6.74 12.38 7.44
C THR A 539 -6.56 13.87 7.11
N LEU A 540 -5.43 14.48 7.51
CA LEU A 540 -5.12 15.87 7.22
C LEU A 540 -4.99 16.10 5.70
N ASP A 541 -4.32 15.19 4.98
CA ASP A 541 -4.16 15.29 3.52
C ASP A 541 -5.50 15.14 2.78
N TYR A 542 -6.34 14.21 3.24
CA TYR A 542 -7.69 14.02 2.73
C TYR A 542 -8.53 15.29 2.88
N LEU A 543 -8.68 15.76 4.13
CA LEU A 543 -9.47 16.96 4.45
C LEU A 543 -8.92 18.20 3.75
N CYS A 544 -7.60 18.34 3.61
CA CYS A 544 -7.00 19.45 2.89
C CYS A 544 -7.37 19.42 1.40
N SER A 545 -7.45 18.23 0.80
CA SER A 545 -7.79 18.07 -0.62
C SER A 545 -9.25 18.38 -0.92
N ILE A 546 -10.14 18.14 0.05
CA ILE A 546 -11.59 18.38 -0.07
C ILE A 546 -12.07 19.65 0.64
N ALA A 547 -11.16 20.44 1.25
CA ALA A 547 -11.51 21.53 2.16
C ALA A 547 -12.54 22.51 1.59
N ALA A 548 -12.39 22.87 0.31
CA ALA A 548 -13.31 23.78 -0.37
C ALA A 548 -14.73 23.23 -0.55
N ALA A 549 -14.92 21.91 -0.51
CA ALA A 549 -16.23 21.24 -0.60
C ALA A 549 -16.93 21.11 0.76
N THR A 550 -16.23 21.29 1.87
CA THR A 550 -16.77 21.02 3.22
C THR A 550 -17.88 21.98 3.63
N HIS A 551 -18.80 21.50 4.48
CA HIS A 551 -19.80 22.35 5.11
C HIS A 551 -19.15 23.37 6.05
N GLN A 552 -19.79 24.53 6.18
CA GLN A 552 -19.24 25.68 6.91
C GLN A 552 -18.90 25.36 8.37
N GLU A 553 -19.76 24.62 9.07
CA GLU A 553 -19.52 24.27 10.48
C GLU A 553 -18.32 23.31 10.62
N THR A 554 -18.21 22.32 9.76
CA THR A 554 -17.05 21.40 9.74
C THR A 554 -15.75 22.14 9.42
N ALA A 555 -15.78 23.07 8.46
CA ALA A 555 -14.63 23.92 8.15
C ALA A 555 -14.20 24.79 9.35
N LYS A 556 -15.15 25.40 10.08
CA LYS A 556 -14.86 26.16 11.32
C LYS A 556 -14.25 25.29 12.41
N ARG A 557 -14.75 24.05 12.60
CA ARG A 557 -14.16 23.08 13.54
C ARG A 557 -12.71 22.79 13.15
N ASN A 558 -12.43 22.53 11.88
CA ASN A 558 -11.10 22.24 11.37
C ASN A 558 -10.14 23.42 11.58
N VAL A 559 -10.56 24.65 11.23
CA VAL A 559 -9.78 25.87 11.49
C VAL A 559 -9.45 26.02 12.97
N THR A 560 -10.42 25.82 13.85
CA THR A 560 -10.24 25.93 15.30
C THR A 560 -9.28 24.88 15.84
N TRP A 561 -9.43 23.63 15.40
CA TRP A 561 -8.54 22.53 15.78
C TRP A 561 -7.10 22.79 15.32
N CYS A 562 -6.90 23.23 14.07
CA CYS A 562 -5.57 23.51 13.55
C CYS A 562 -4.85 24.63 14.32
N LYS A 563 -5.55 25.75 14.63
CA LYS A 563 -4.98 26.84 15.43
C LYS A 563 -4.49 26.35 16.80
N ARG A 564 -5.35 25.62 17.51
CA ARG A 564 -5.01 25.02 18.82
C ARG A 564 -3.80 24.10 18.73
N TRP A 565 -3.79 23.19 17.75
CA TRP A 565 -2.67 22.27 17.56
C TRP A 565 -1.35 23.01 17.29
N ILE A 566 -1.37 24.05 16.45
CA ILE A 566 -0.19 24.87 16.14
C ILE A 566 0.33 25.59 17.40
N ASP A 567 -0.59 26.15 18.19
CA ASP A 567 -0.25 26.89 19.42
C ASP A 567 0.31 25.94 20.50
N ASP A 568 -0.33 24.78 20.71
CA ASP A 568 0.06 23.79 21.73
C ASP A 568 1.41 23.14 21.43
N THR A 569 1.70 22.87 20.15
CA THR A 569 2.96 22.25 19.71
C THR A 569 4.10 23.24 19.50
N GLN A 570 3.80 24.54 19.48
CA GLN A 570 4.74 25.62 19.14
C GLN A 570 5.47 25.38 17.80
N ILE A 571 4.80 24.77 16.83
CA ILE A 571 5.42 24.28 15.59
C ILE A 571 6.06 25.38 14.74
N LEU A 572 5.65 26.63 14.90
CA LEU A 572 6.22 27.79 14.21
C LEU A 572 7.63 28.17 14.74
N SER A 573 8.03 27.66 15.90
CA SER A 573 9.34 27.86 16.51
C SER A 573 10.36 26.84 16.00
N ALA A 574 11.60 27.28 15.78
CA ALA A 574 12.73 26.41 15.42
C ALA A 574 13.04 25.31 16.47
N LYS A 575 12.45 25.39 17.67
CA LYS A 575 12.62 24.39 18.75
C LYS A 575 11.65 23.20 18.66
N SER A 576 10.68 23.24 17.75
CA SER A 576 9.70 22.16 17.54
C SER A 576 10.30 21.00 16.75
N GLY A 577 9.72 19.79 16.86
CA GLY A 577 10.29 18.56 16.27
C GLY A 577 9.44 17.84 15.21
N ASP A 578 8.14 18.12 15.08
CA ASP A 578 7.23 17.40 14.19
C ASP A 578 6.90 18.15 12.90
N PHE A 579 7.94 18.37 12.09
CA PHE A 579 7.87 19.26 10.94
C PHE A 579 6.92 18.77 9.84
N SER A 580 6.89 17.46 9.56
CA SER A 580 6.07 16.88 8.50
C SER A 580 4.58 17.11 8.77
N ARG A 581 4.14 16.82 10.01
CA ARG A 581 2.77 17.06 10.43
C ARG A 581 2.44 18.54 10.49
N GLY A 582 3.38 19.37 10.97
CA GLY A 582 3.26 20.83 10.98
C GLY A 582 2.85 21.42 9.63
N GLN A 583 3.52 20.98 8.55
CA GLN A 583 3.17 21.43 7.20
C GLN A 583 1.72 21.09 6.82
N ARG A 584 1.23 19.91 7.19
CA ARG A 584 -0.13 19.43 6.88
C ARG A 584 -1.20 20.20 7.64
N VAL A 585 -0.99 20.43 8.93
CA VAL A 585 -1.92 21.19 9.79
C VAL A 585 -2.06 22.63 9.28
N ILE A 586 -0.95 23.28 8.92
CA ILE A 586 -0.95 24.63 8.36
C ILE A 586 -1.68 24.67 7.01
N ARG A 587 -1.43 23.71 6.11
CA ARG A 587 -2.15 23.64 4.83
C ARG A 587 -3.66 23.48 5.03
N LEU A 588 -4.08 22.58 5.90
CA LEU A 588 -5.49 22.37 6.20
C LEU A 588 -6.15 23.62 6.81
N LEU A 589 -5.45 24.33 7.70
CA LEU A 589 -5.93 25.59 8.31
C LEU A 589 -6.38 26.57 7.23
N PHE A 590 -5.46 26.93 6.33
CA PHE A 590 -5.73 27.94 5.30
C PHE A 590 -6.70 27.42 4.23
N ALA A 591 -6.60 26.14 3.84
CA ALA A 591 -7.51 25.54 2.86
C ALA A 591 -8.97 25.50 3.34
N SER A 592 -9.22 25.40 4.65
CA SER A 592 -10.56 25.37 5.24
C SER A 592 -11.18 26.76 5.42
N CYS A 593 -10.39 27.83 5.40
CA CYS A 593 -10.87 29.18 5.69
C CYS A 593 -11.98 29.67 4.73
N PRO A 594 -11.87 29.49 3.40
CA PRO A 594 -12.94 29.89 2.48
C PRO A 594 -14.28 29.21 2.76
N ALA A 595 -14.26 27.93 3.12
CA ALA A 595 -15.47 27.18 3.47
C ALA A 595 -16.04 27.59 4.84
N ALA A 596 -15.19 27.98 5.79
CA ALA A 596 -15.61 28.45 7.12
C ALA A 596 -16.30 29.83 7.07
N GLY A 597 -16.06 30.62 6.02
CA GLY A 597 -16.68 31.92 5.76
C GLY A 597 -15.77 33.11 6.05
N GLU A 598 -16.24 34.31 5.71
CA GLU A 598 -15.46 35.55 5.77
C GLU A 598 -14.97 35.90 7.18
N GLU A 599 -15.81 35.69 8.19
CA GLU A 599 -15.45 35.91 9.59
C GLU A 599 -14.26 35.03 10.01
N ALA A 600 -14.29 33.75 9.67
CA ALA A 600 -13.20 32.81 9.97
C ALA A 600 -11.91 33.16 9.21
N MET A 601 -12.01 33.66 7.97
CA MET A 601 -10.86 34.19 7.22
C MET A 601 -10.24 35.39 7.95
N ARG A 602 -11.06 36.36 8.39
CA ARG A 602 -10.61 37.54 9.14
C ARG A 602 -9.96 37.16 10.47
N GLU A 603 -10.58 36.29 11.24
CA GLU A 603 -10.02 35.77 12.49
C GLU A 603 -8.71 35.00 12.28
N THR A 604 -8.58 34.28 11.17
CA THR A 604 -7.35 33.54 10.86
C THR A 604 -6.23 34.46 10.41
N ALA A 605 -6.53 35.51 9.65
CA ALA A 605 -5.58 36.56 9.31
C ALA A 605 -5.09 37.31 10.57
N LEU A 606 -6.00 37.67 11.49
CA LEU A 606 -5.65 38.27 12.79
C LEU A 606 -4.82 37.32 13.66
N TRP A 607 -5.23 36.05 13.74
CA TRP A 607 -4.46 35.02 14.46
C TRP A 607 -3.05 34.89 13.87
N ALA A 608 -2.91 34.80 12.54
CA ALA A 608 -1.60 34.71 11.89
C ALA A 608 -0.73 35.95 12.17
N TYR A 609 -1.35 37.14 12.29
CA TYR A 609 -0.69 38.37 12.71
C TYR A 609 -0.20 38.34 14.16
N SER A 610 -0.99 37.74 15.06
CA SER A 610 -0.67 37.64 16.49
C SER A 610 0.41 36.60 16.82
N GLN A 611 0.72 35.69 15.89
CA GLN A 611 1.70 34.64 16.12
C GLN A 611 3.10 35.23 16.39
N PRO A 612 3.90 34.62 17.29
CA PRO A 612 5.32 34.93 17.42
C PRO A 612 6.08 34.77 16.10
N ALA A 613 7.31 35.27 16.06
CA ALA A 613 8.19 35.12 14.91
C ALA A 613 8.31 33.65 14.49
N VAL A 614 7.92 33.36 13.24
CA VAL A 614 8.05 32.06 12.59
C VAL A 614 9.51 31.88 12.27
N THR A 615 10.17 31.06 13.09
CA THR A 615 11.61 30.77 13.00
C THR A 615 11.88 29.39 12.41
N ASN A 616 10.84 28.57 12.25
CA ASN A 616 10.94 27.23 11.68
C ASN A 616 10.88 27.26 10.15
N ASN A 617 12.06 27.12 9.51
CA ASN A 617 12.19 27.10 8.04
C ASN A 617 11.37 26.01 7.34
N VAL A 618 11.11 24.86 8.00
CA VAL A 618 10.44 23.73 7.35
C VAL A 618 8.94 23.98 7.16
N VAL A 619 8.31 24.75 8.05
CA VAL A 619 6.87 25.06 7.98
C VAL A 619 6.57 26.46 7.45
N ALA A 620 7.61 27.30 7.31
CA ALA A 620 7.52 28.65 6.80
C ALA A 620 6.91 28.73 5.40
N GLY A 621 7.29 27.83 4.48
CA GLY A 621 6.73 27.78 3.13
C GLY A 621 5.21 27.60 3.11
N PRO A 622 4.66 26.53 3.73
CA PRO A 622 3.22 26.36 3.88
C PRO A 622 2.50 27.52 4.57
N PHE A 623 3.11 28.12 5.60
CA PHE A 623 2.52 29.26 6.31
C PHE A 623 2.44 30.50 5.42
N ALA A 624 3.54 30.83 4.74
CA ALA A 624 3.64 31.93 3.79
C ALA A 624 2.65 31.76 2.63
N TYR A 625 2.55 30.56 2.06
CA TYR A 625 1.55 30.24 1.03
C TYR A 625 0.12 30.47 1.55
N GLY A 626 -0.16 30.01 2.77
CA GLY A 626 -1.44 30.22 3.43
C GLY A 626 -1.82 31.69 3.59
N VAL A 627 -0.88 32.52 4.05
CA VAL A 627 -1.06 33.98 4.16
C VAL A 627 -1.43 34.59 2.81
N ARG A 628 -0.71 34.23 1.74
CA ARG A 628 -0.98 34.73 0.38
C ARG A 628 -2.32 34.22 -0.19
N SER A 629 -2.77 33.04 0.24
CA SER A 629 -4.02 32.45 -0.24
C SER A 629 -5.29 33.12 0.30
N LEU A 630 -5.19 33.87 1.40
CA LEU A 630 -6.32 34.62 1.93
C LEU A 630 -6.60 35.87 1.07
N PRO A 631 -7.87 36.21 0.80
CA PRO A 631 -8.20 37.36 -0.04
C PRO A 631 -7.62 38.69 0.44
N SER A 632 -7.18 39.54 -0.49
CA SER A 632 -6.64 40.88 -0.18
C SER A 632 -7.64 41.77 0.55
N THR A 633 -8.95 41.60 0.30
CA THR A 633 -10.03 42.32 1.01
C THR A 633 -10.04 42.02 2.50
N VAL A 634 -9.71 40.79 2.91
CA VAL A 634 -9.59 40.40 4.32
C VAL A 634 -8.44 41.16 4.98
N TRP A 635 -7.28 41.23 4.31
CA TRP A 635 -6.10 41.91 4.82
C TRP A 635 -6.28 43.43 4.91
N LYS A 636 -6.98 44.07 3.96
CA LYS A 636 -7.31 45.50 4.00
C LYS A 636 -8.09 45.92 5.25
N THR A 637 -8.81 44.99 5.89
CA THR A 637 -9.57 45.28 7.11
C THR A 637 -8.74 45.22 8.40
N ILE A 638 -7.47 44.81 8.32
CA ILE A 638 -6.59 44.63 9.49
C ILE A 638 -5.65 45.83 9.61
N ALA A 639 -5.80 46.62 10.67
CA ALA A 639 -4.97 47.80 10.94
C ALA A 639 -3.69 47.50 11.76
N GLU A 640 -3.57 46.29 12.31
CA GLU A 640 -2.48 45.89 13.21
C GLU A 640 -1.17 45.64 12.45
N LYS A 641 -0.04 45.99 13.07
CA LYS A 641 1.31 45.77 12.51
C LYS A 641 2.09 44.80 13.39
N ARG A 642 2.51 43.68 12.81
CA ARG A 642 3.47 42.72 13.41
C ARG A 642 4.90 43.10 13.06
N ASN A 643 5.83 42.90 13.99
CA ASN A 643 7.26 43.01 13.71
C ASN A 643 7.75 41.76 12.95
N LEU A 644 8.15 41.94 11.70
CA LEU A 644 8.61 40.86 10.82
C LEU A 644 10.11 40.57 10.93
N ALA A 645 10.90 41.39 11.64
CA ALA A 645 12.37 41.33 11.59
C ALA A 645 12.98 39.98 12.00
N ASN A 646 12.27 39.20 12.81
CA ASN A 646 12.72 37.89 13.31
C ASN A 646 12.07 36.70 12.59
N ASP A 647 11.16 36.96 11.65
CA ASP A 647 10.58 35.93 10.79
C ASP A 647 11.61 35.45 9.75
N VAL A 648 11.46 34.22 9.28
CA VAL A 648 12.25 33.73 8.14
C VAL A 648 11.76 34.35 6.82
N SER A 649 12.66 34.48 5.84
CA SER A 649 12.43 35.21 4.56
C SER A 649 11.07 34.94 3.91
N PRO A 650 10.64 33.67 3.73
CA PRO A 650 9.37 33.38 3.05
C PRO A 650 8.13 33.99 3.74
N VAL A 651 8.16 34.10 5.08
CA VAL A 651 7.07 34.65 5.88
C VAL A 651 7.09 36.18 5.86
N GLN A 652 8.28 36.78 5.94
CA GLN A 652 8.46 38.23 5.78
C GLN A 652 7.88 38.70 4.44
N GLU A 653 8.24 38.00 3.36
CA GLU A 653 7.78 38.27 2.00
C GLU A 653 6.26 38.13 1.87
N ALA A 654 5.67 37.08 2.47
CA ALA A 654 4.23 36.84 2.39
C ALA A 654 3.42 37.95 3.07
N PHE A 655 3.79 38.36 4.28
CA PHE A 655 3.11 39.46 4.97
C PHE A 655 3.32 40.81 4.27
N ALA A 656 4.51 41.04 3.71
CA ALA A 656 4.80 42.24 2.92
C ALA A 656 3.90 42.32 1.68
N ALA A 657 3.64 41.19 1.01
CA ALA A 657 2.78 41.13 -0.18
C ALA A 657 1.31 41.47 0.11
N VAL A 658 0.80 41.14 1.29
CA VAL A 658 -0.64 41.27 1.61
C VAL A 658 -1.01 42.55 2.38
N THR A 659 -0.04 43.34 2.87
CA THR A 659 -0.34 44.52 3.71
C THR A 659 0.15 45.86 3.19
N ASP A 660 0.59 45.97 1.93
CA ASP A 660 1.12 47.21 1.34
C ASP A 660 2.31 47.82 2.13
N ILE A 661 2.86 47.12 3.14
CA ILE A 661 3.85 47.67 4.08
C ILE A 661 5.22 47.91 3.41
N GLN A 662 5.47 47.45 2.18
CA GLN A 662 6.69 47.78 1.44
C GLN A 662 6.48 47.93 -0.09
N ALA A 663 5.72 48.92 -0.54
CA ALA A 663 5.94 49.43 -1.90
C ALA A 663 7.43 49.83 -2.08
N ASP A 664 8.06 50.42 -1.06
CA ASP A 664 9.44 50.94 -1.12
C ASP A 664 10.56 49.88 -1.07
N ALA A 665 10.38 48.77 -0.34
CA ALA A 665 11.43 47.74 -0.30
C ALA A 665 11.29 46.74 -1.44
N LYS A 666 10.05 46.39 -1.83
CA LYS A 666 9.83 45.64 -3.07
C LYS A 666 10.43 46.41 -4.26
N HIS A 667 10.20 47.73 -4.31
CA HIS A 667 10.87 48.61 -5.25
C HIS A 667 12.39 48.49 -5.17
N SER A 668 12.98 48.60 -3.97
CA SER A 668 14.44 48.48 -3.79
C SER A 668 15.01 47.13 -4.24
N HIS A 669 14.34 46.00 -3.95
CA HIS A 669 14.77 44.67 -4.38
C HIS A 669 14.62 44.46 -5.89
N LEU A 670 13.53 44.93 -6.49
CA LEU A 670 13.32 44.88 -7.94
C LEU A 670 14.32 45.78 -8.68
N MET A 671 14.65 46.95 -8.14
CA MET A 671 15.71 47.85 -8.63
C MET A 671 17.11 47.21 -8.56
N ASN A 672 17.34 46.28 -7.63
CA ASN A 672 18.55 45.46 -7.57
C ASN A 672 18.52 44.25 -8.54
N GLY A 673 17.39 44.03 -9.22
CA GLY A 673 17.19 42.93 -10.15
C GLY A 673 16.97 41.57 -9.46
N GLU A 674 16.51 41.56 -8.21
CA GLU A 674 16.22 40.33 -7.47
C GLU A 674 14.90 39.72 -7.97
N ILE A 675 15.01 38.73 -8.86
CA ILE A 675 13.87 38.17 -9.61
C ILE A 675 12.91 37.34 -8.74
N ASP A 676 13.32 36.88 -7.56
CA ASP A 676 12.46 36.14 -6.63
C ASP A 676 11.24 36.98 -6.16
N TYR A 677 11.37 38.31 -6.20
CA TYR A 677 10.30 39.26 -5.88
C TYR A 677 9.28 39.43 -7.01
N LEU A 678 9.43 38.71 -8.13
CA LEU A 678 8.44 38.58 -9.21
C LEU A 678 7.37 37.52 -8.93
N ALA A 679 7.58 36.66 -7.92
CA ALA A 679 6.58 35.67 -7.53
C ALA A 679 5.28 36.36 -7.06
N ASP A 680 4.14 35.93 -7.61
CA ASP A 680 2.78 36.44 -7.34
C ASP A 680 2.46 37.88 -7.83
N LEU A 681 3.21 38.41 -8.81
CA LEU A 681 2.81 39.65 -9.49
C LEU A 681 1.88 39.37 -10.67
N ASP A 682 0.73 40.03 -10.65
CA ASP A 682 0.04 40.49 -11.86
C ASP A 682 0.99 41.47 -12.57
N LEU A 683 1.93 40.92 -13.35
CA LEU A 683 3.02 41.65 -14.01
C LEU A 683 2.48 42.81 -14.85
N GLU A 684 1.23 42.71 -15.29
CA GLU A 684 0.56 43.63 -16.21
C GLU A 684 0.34 45.05 -15.65
N HIS A 685 0.32 45.24 -14.33
CA HIS A 685 -0.19 46.48 -13.74
C HIS A 685 0.73 47.15 -12.70
N LYS A 686 1.96 46.66 -12.45
CA LYS A 686 2.71 47.07 -11.23
C LYS A 686 4.20 47.39 -11.33
N LEU A 687 4.88 47.25 -12.48
CA LEU A 687 6.32 47.55 -12.59
C LEU A 687 6.57 48.94 -13.17
N SER A 688 7.44 49.74 -12.52
CA SER A 688 8.02 50.93 -13.13
C SER A 688 9.02 50.56 -14.22
N GLU A 689 9.30 51.49 -15.15
CA GLU A 689 10.24 51.27 -16.25
C GLU A 689 11.65 50.92 -15.76
N ASP A 690 12.09 51.52 -14.65
CA ASP A 690 13.40 51.28 -14.04
C ASP A 690 13.49 49.90 -13.38
N GLU A 691 12.47 49.48 -12.63
CA GLU A 691 12.38 48.13 -12.06
C GLU A 691 12.34 47.07 -13.17
N ALA A 692 11.51 47.29 -14.19
CA ALA A 692 11.38 46.40 -15.33
C ALA A 692 12.73 46.24 -16.05
N CYS A 693 13.50 47.31 -16.22
CA CYS A 693 14.83 47.27 -16.80
C CYS A 693 15.81 46.44 -15.94
N ALA A 694 15.82 46.66 -14.62
CA ALA A 694 16.70 45.97 -13.69
C ALA A 694 16.43 44.45 -13.64
N VAL A 695 15.17 44.03 -13.53
CA VAL A 695 14.80 42.61 -13.50
C VAL A 695 14.96 41.95 -14.88
N THR A 696 14.64 42.65 -15.98
CA THR A 696 14.80 42.11 -17.34
C THR A 696 16.25 41.72 -17.63
N LYS A 697 17.21 42.51 -17.14
CA LYS A 697 18.64 42.20 -17.27
C LYS A 697 19.01 40.88 -16.58
N LYS A 698 18.43 40.61 -15.41
CA LYS A 698 18.68 39.39 -14.63
C LYS A 698 17.94 38.19 -15.19
N LEU A 699 16.69 38.35 -15.63
CA LEU A 699 15.93 37.33 -16.34
C LEU A 699 16.62 36.91 -17.64
N THR A 700 17.09 37.89 -18.44
CA THR A 700 17.87 37.63 -19.67
C THR A 700 19.13 36.80 -19.39
N ALA A 701 19.85 37.12 -18.31
CA ALA A 701 21.04 36.36 -17.90
C ALA A 701 20.67 34.93 -17.47
N SER A 702 19.59 34.77 -16.69
CA SER A 702 19.12 33.47 -16.19
C SER A 702 18.62 32.54 -17.31
N VAL A 703 17.85 33.05 -18.27
CA VAL A 703 17.42 32.28 -19.45
C VAL A 703 18.64 31.87 -20.29
N SER A 704 19.58 32.79 -20.51
CA SER A 704 20.83 32.48 -21.25
C SER A 704 21.68 31.42 -20.55
N GLU A 705 21.77 31.49 -19.21
CA GLU A 705 22.47 30.50 -18.39
C GLU A 705 21.79 29.14 -18.46
N THR A 706 20.46 29.08 -18.41
CA THR A 706 19.68 27.85 -18.55
C THR A 706 19.96 27.15 -19.87
N ILE A 707 19.93 27.88 -20.99
CA ILE A 707 20.31 27.36 -22.31
C ILE A 707 21.77 26.85 -22.30
N ALA A 708 22.69 27.60 -21.71
CA ALA A 708 24.11 27.24 -21.64
C ALA A 708 24.37 26.01 -20.75
N MET A 709 23.60 25.82 -19.68
CA MET A 709 23.67 24.67 -18.78
C MET A 709 23.09 23.42 -19.44
N ALA A 710 21.95 23.55 -20.14
CA ALA A 710 21.35 22.46 -20.90
C ALA A 710 22.31 21.91 -21.97
N LYS A 711 23.02 22.80 -22.68
CA LYS A 711 24.09 22.42 -23.63
C LYS A 711 25.24 21.64 -22.98
N LYS A 712 25.43 21.76 -21.67
CA LYS A 712 26.42 21.02 -20.87
C LYS A 712 25.85 19.77 -20.20
N GLY A 713 24.57 19.45 -20.45
CA GLY A 713 23.87 18.33 -19.82
C GLY A 713 23.47 18.57 -18.37
N VAL A 714 23.39 19.83 -17.93
CA VAL A 714 22.90 20.21 -16.60
C VAL A 714 21.52 20.82 -16.73
N HIS A 715 20.54 20.24 -16.05
CA HIS A 715 19.14 20.63 -16.10
C HIS A 715 18.65 21.02 -14.72
N ALA A 716 17.75 22.01 -14.65
CA ALA A 716 17.14 22.45 -13.40
C ALA A 716 15.63 22.16 -13.46
N ARG A 717 15.07 21.55 -12.42
CA ARG A 717 13.64 21.20 -12.36
C ARG A 717 12.93 21.96 -11.25
N GLY A 718 11.98 22.82 -11.63
CA GLY A 718 11.19 23.65 -10.72
C GLY A 718 11.86 24.98 -10.34
N GLY A 719 11.06 25.95 -9.93
CA GLY A 719 11.50 27.32 -9.60
C GLY A 719 10.63 28.40 -10.25
N LEU A 720 11.10 29.65 -10.22
CA LEU A 720 10.49 30.77 -10.94
C LEU A 720 10.58 30.52 -12.46
N GLN A 721 9.47 30.66 -13.19
CA GLN A 721 9.40 30.53 -14.65
C GLN A 721 9.98 31.79 -15.32
N VAL A 722 11.32 31.88 -15.34
CA VAL A 722 12.06 33.08 -15.77
C VAL A 722 11.79 33.45 -17.23
N GLU A 723 11.59 32.46 -18.09
CA GLU A 723 11.22 32.60 -19.49
C GLU A 723 9.81 33.19 -19.66
N VAL A 724 8.85 32.79 -18.83
CA VAL A 724 7.49 33.34 -18.83
C VAL A 724 7.49 34.79 -18.33
N ALA A 725 8.22 35.06 -17.24
CA ALA A 725 8.35 36.41 -16.70
C ALA A 725 9.00 37.36 -17.72
N LEU A 726 10.06 36.92 -18.39
CA LEU A 726 10.73 37.70 -19.45
C LEU A 726 9.79 37.98 -20.63
N PHE A 727 8.99 36.98 -21.04
CA PHE A 727 7.98 37.15 -22.08
C PHE A 727 6.95 38.22 -21.68
N LEU A 728 6.35 38.12 -20.50
CA LEU A 728 5.29 39.04 -20.05
C LEU A 728 5.81 40.48 -19.89
N ILE A 729 6.97 40.67 -19.26
CA ILE A 729 7.58 42.01 -19.08
C ILE A 729 7.91 42.64 -20.43
N GLY A 730 8.43 41.86 -21.39
CA GLY A 730 8.72 42.35 -22.74
C GLY A 730 7.49 42.81 -23.53
N ARG A 731 6.28 42.33 -23.19
CA ARG A 731 5.03 42.81 -23.78
C ARG A 731 4.52 44.09 -23.14
N LEU A 732 4.72 44.22 -21.84
CA LEU A 732 4.27 45.38 -21.06
C LEU A 732 5.21 46.58 -21.21
N HIS A 733 6.50 46.31 -21.40
CA HIS A 733 7.54 47.29 -21.67
C HIS A 733 8.22 46.97 -23.02
N PRO A 734 7.65 47.40 -24.16
CA PRO A 734 8.14 47.01 -25.49
C PRO A 734 9.60 47.34 -25.78
N SER A 735 10.18 48.33 -25.11
CA SER A 735 11.61 48.70 -25.20
C SER A 735 12.55 47.65 -24.62
N LEU A 736 12.05 46.77 -23.74
CA LEU A 736 12.80 45.72 -23.05
C LEU A 736 12.60 44.32 -23.66
N ARG A 737 11.85 44.25 -24.77
CA ARG A 737 11.48 43.01 -25.45
C ARG A 737 12.71 42.21 -25.91
N ASN A 738 12.73 40.90 -25.63
CA ASN A 738 13.81 39.99 -26.00
C ASN A 738 13.29 38.66 -26.57
N ASP A 739 12.51 38.75 -27.65
CA ASP A 739 11.90 37.58 -28.29
C ASP A 739 12.93 36.62 -28.86
N SER A 740 14.05 37.13 -29.40
CA SER A 740 15.11 36.29 -29.97
C SER A 740 15.64 35.27 -28.97
N LEU A 741 15.89 35.68 -27.72
CA LEU A 741 16.38 34.76 -26.69
C LEU A 741 15.34 33.70 -26.30
N LEU A 742 14.06 34.07 -26.29
CA LEU A 742 12.98 33.13 -25.98
C LEU A 742 12.69 32.17 -27.14
N MET A 743 12.89 32.60 -28.38
CA MET A 743 12.86 31.74 -29.56
C MET A 743 14.04 30.76 -29.54
N ASP A 744 15.25 31.24 -29.21
CA ASP A 744 16.42 30.38 -29.01
C ASP A 744 16.18 29.33 -27.90
N PHE A 745 15.46 29.71 -26.83
CA PHE A 745 15.06 28.80 -25.76
C PHE A 745 14.13 27.68 -26.27
N LEU A 746 13.14 27.99 -27.12
CA LEU A 746 12.27 26.97 -27.72
C LEU A 746 13.01 26.06 -28.70
N ASP A 747 13.95 26.62 -29.47
CA ASP A 747 14.71 25.88 -30.48
C ASP A 747 15.80 24.97 -29.89
N GLU A 748 16.22 25.23 -28.64
CA GLU A 748 17.31 24.50 -28.01
C GLU A 748 16.96 23.01 -27.78
N GLN A 749 17.59 22.11 -28.53
CA GLN A 749 17.26 20.68 -28.52
C GLN A 749 17.68 19.96 -27.24
N THR A 750 18.63 20.51 -26.47
CA THR A 750 19.10 19.89 -25.24
C THR A 750 18.16 20.12 -24.05
N LEU A 751 17.31 21.14 -24.08
CA LEU A 751 16.32 21.39 -23.04
C LEU A 751 15.24 20.31 -23.03
N PHE A 752 14.81 19.93 -21.83
CA PHE A 752 13.71 19.00 -21.68
C PHE A 752 12.37 19.63 -22.06
N HIS A 753 11.42 18.78 -22.43
CA HIS A 753 10.10 19.21 -22.85
C HIS A 753 9.33 19.94 -21.74
N ASP A 754 9.48 19.51 -20.48
CA ASP A 754 8.89 20.13 -19.29
C ASP A 754 9.48 21.51 -18.98
N GLU A 755 10.73 21.78 -19.38
CA GLU A 755 11.33 23.13 -19.28
C GLU A 755 10.73 24.11 -20.31
N LYS A 756 10.22 23.63 -21.44
CA LYS A 756 9.63 24.45 -22.51
C LYS A 756 8.12 24.68 -22.35
N GLU A 757 7.44 23.76 -21.68
CA GLU A 757 5.99 23.77 -21.52
C GLU A 757 5.42 25.09 -20.94
N PRO A 758 6.03 25.72 -19.92
CA PRO A 758 5.49 26.97 -19.35
C PRO A 758 5.40 28.11 -20.37
N LEU A 759 6.45 28.29 -21.19
CA LEU A 759 6.47 29.33 -22.22
C LEU A 759 5.44 29.05 -23.32
N LEU A 760 5.27 27.80 -23.74
CA LEU A 760 4.23 27.42 -24.70
C LEU A 760 2.81 27.69 -24.15
N ASN A 761 2.58 27.37 -22.88
CA ASN A 761 1.30 27.70 -22.21
C ASN A 761 1.08 29.21 -22.12
N ALA A 762 2.12 30.01 -21.87
CA ALA A 762 2.04 31.47 -21.89
C ALA A 762 1.69 32.00 -23.29
N LEU A 763 2.33 31.50 -24.34
CA LEU A 763 2.05 31.85 -25.74
C LEU A 763 0.62 31.47 -26.18
N PHE A 764 0.04 30.45 -25.55
CA PHE A 764 -1.36 30.09 -25.73
C PHE A 764 -2.31 31.08 -25.02
N TRP A 765 -2.18 31.19 -23.69
CA TRP A 765 -3.12 31.96 -22.87
C TRP A 765 -3.02 33.47 -23.11
N ARG A 766 -1.83 33.96 -23.48
CA ARG A 766 -1.51 35.38 -23.70
C ARG A 766 -1.27 35.73 -25.16
N ASN A 767 -1.95 35.02 -26.06
CA ASN A 767 -1.89 35.28 -27.51
C ASN A 767 -2.43 36.68 -27.89
N ASP A 768 -3.25 37.27 -27.02
CA ASP A 768 -3.78 38.63 -27.13
C ASP A 768 -2.68 39.70 -27.05
N LEU A 769 -1.57 39.40 -26.38
CA LEU A 769 -0.41 40.29 -26.27
C LEU A 769 0.50 40.29 -27.51
N LEU A 770 0.26 39.39 -28.47
CA LEU A 770 1.09 39.24 -29.67
C LEU A 770 0.49 39.98 -30.86
N LEU A 771 1.29 40.83 -31.51
CA LEU A 771 0.94 41.48 -32.79
C LEU A 771 1.02 40.47 -33.94
N ASP A 772 0.29 40.72 -35.04
CA ASP A 772 0.23 39.78 -36.16
C ASP A 772 1.59 39.51 -36.82
N GLU A 773 2.48 40.50 -36.87
CA GLU A 773 3.85 40.34 -37.38
C GLU A 773 4.68 39.43 -36.46
N ASP A 774 4.50 39.55 -35.14
CA ASP A 774 5.19 38.74 -34.14
C ASP A 774 4.73 37.28 -34.19
N ARG A 775 3.42 37.06 -34.36
CA ARG A 775 2.82 35.72 -34.45
C ARG A 775 3.45 34.90 -35.57
N GLN A 776 3.69 35.50 -36.73
CA GLN A 776 4.30 34.80 -37.86
C GLN A 776 5.72 34.31 -37.54
N GLU A 777 6.48 35.06 -36.74
CA GLU A 777 7.82 34.65 -36.33
C GLU A 777 7.77 33.54 -35.29
N TRP A 778 6.99 33.70 -34.22
CA TRP A 778 6.82 32.68 -33.18
C TRP A 778 6.33 31.34 -33.73
N VAL A 779 5.42 31.36 -34.71
CA VAL A 779 4.92 30.15 -35.38
C VAL A 779 6.05 29.31 -36.00
N LYS A 780 7.13 29.92 -36.51
CA LYS A 780 8.27 29.20 -37.09
C LYS A 780 9.03 28.36 -36.07
N HIS A 781 9.06 28.81 -34.81
CA HIS A 781 9.75 28.15 -33.70
C HIS A 781 8.85 27.14 -32.97
N ILE A 782 7.54 27.37 -32.94
CA ILE A 782 6.57 26.45 -32.32
C ILE A 782 6.29 25.24 -33.24
N ASN A 783 6.17 25.45 -34.56
CA ASN A 783 5.77 24.38 -35.49
C ASN A 783 6.68 23.12 -35.44
N PRO A 784 8.02 23.24 -35.38
CA PRO A 784 8.90 22.09 -35.24
C PRO A 784 8.55 21.24 -34.01
N LEU A 785 8.25 21.87 -32.87
CA LEU A 785 7.90 21.20 -31.60
C LEU A 785 6.59 20.39 -31.70
N ALA A 786 5.64 20.84 -32.53
CA ALA A 786 4.40 20.12 -32.79
C ALA A 786 4.59 18.85 -33.66
N GLU A 787 5.72 18.75 -34.37
CA GLU A 787 6.04 17.66 -35.29
C GLU A 787 7.15 16.71 -34.78
N VAL A 788 7.74 16.99 -33.60
CA VAL A 788 8.84 16.19 -33.02
C VAL A 788 8.37 14.75 -32.77
N PRO A 789 9.15 13.72 -33.16
CA PRO A 789 8.83 12.35 -32.81
C PRO A 789 8.90 12.14 -31.29
N PRO A 790 8.04 11.30 -30.69
CA PRO A 790 8.05 11.09 -29.24
C PRO A 790 9.44 10.62 -28.81
N THR A 791 10.00 11.27 -27.79
CA THR A 791 11.33 10.95 -27.27
C THR A 791 11.32 9.57 -26.61
N LYS A 792 12.38 8.78 -26.84
CA LYS A 792 12.54 7.46 -26.21
C LYS A 792 12.90 7.63 -24.73
N ASP A 793 12.42 6.71 -23.89
CA ASP A 793 12.69 6.65 -22.45
C ASP A 793 14.16 6.95 -22.11
N GLY A 794 14.38 7.99 -21.30
CA GLY A 794 15.68 8.37 -20.78
C GLY A 794 15.94 7.77 -19.39
N PHE A 795 17.16 7.96 -18.87
CA PHE A 795 17.57 7.50 -17.52
C PHE A 795 16.70 8.08 -16.38
N PHE A 796 16.00 9.18 -16.62
CA PHE A 796 15.10 9.85 -15.67
C PHE A 796 13.61 9.55 -15.90
N GLY A 797 13.26 8.60 -16.77
CA GLY A 797 11.89 8.22 -17.11
C GLY A 797 11.46 8.64 -18.53
N ALA A 798 10.19 8.39 -18.85
CA ALA A 798 9.55 8.89 -20.07
C ALA A 798 9.49 10.43 -19.99
N GLN A 799 10.02 11.12 -21.01
CA GLN A 799 9.77 12.55 -21.16
C GLN A 799 8.31 12.77 -21.55
N GLU A 800 7.67 13.80 -20.99
CA GLU A 800 6.32 14.18 -21.40
C GLU A 800 6.30 14.58 -22.88
N ASP A 801 5.20 14.24 -23.55
CA ASP A 801 5.00 14.57 -24.95
C ASP A 801 4.71 16.07 -25.07
N ILE A 802 5.63 16.84 -25.67
CA ILE A 802 5.46 18.29 -25.85
C ILE A 802 4.44 18.64 -26.94
N ARG A 803 4.13 17.69 -27.84
CA ARG A 803 3.33 17.96 -29.05
C ARG A 803 1.93 18.48 -28.74
N PRO A 804 1.14 17.95 -27.78
CA PRO A 804 -0.17 18.49 -27.45
C PRO A 804 -0.09 19.99 -27.09
N THR A 805 0.83 20.35 -26.19
CA THR A 805 1.02 21.73 -25.72
C THR A 805 1.54 22.64 -26.83
N ALA A 806 2.48 22.16 -27.66
CA ALA A 806 2.98 22.89 -28.82
C ALA A 806 1.89 23.11 -29.89
N MET A 807 1.09 22.09 -30.20
CA MET A 807 -0.03 22.19 -31.16
C MET A 807 -1.10 23.18 -30.66
N LYS A 808 -1.40 23.18 -29.36
CA LYS A 808 -2.30 24.15 -28.72
C LYS A 808 -1.77 25.59 -28.84
N ALA A 809 -0.50 25.82 -28.50
CA ALA A 809 0.14 27.13 -28.63
C ALA A 809 0.18 27.59 -30.10
N LEU A 810 0.49 26.69 -31.03
CA LEU A 810 0.47 26.94 -32.47
C LEU A 810 -0.92 27.33 -32.95
N ALA A 811 -1.95 26.57 -32.57
CA ALA A 811 -3.34 26.80 -32.98
C ALA A 811 -3.87 28.17 -32.52
N ALA A 812 -3.43 28.68 -31.36
CA ALA A 812 -3.80 30.01 -30.89
C ALA A 812 -3.18 31.15 -31.72
N ASN A 813 -2.01 30.92 -32.32
CA ASN A 813 -1.22 31.94 -33.01
C ASN A 813 -1.33 31.89 -34.55
N VAL A 814 -2.12 30.98 -35.11
CA VAL A 814 -2.39 30.88 -36.56
C VAL A 814 -3.79 31.37 -36.93
N GLY A 815 -4.03 31.60 -38.23
CA GLY A 815 -5.33 31.98 -38.77
C GLY A 815 -6.40 30.88 -38.66
N LYS A 816 -7.68 31.27 -38.80
CA LYS A 816 -8.86 30.43 -38.53
C LYS A 816 -8.89 29.09 -39.29
N GLU A 817 -8.51 29.09 -40.58
CA GLU A 817 -8.51 27.88 -41.41
C GLU A 817 -7.48 26.87 -40.90
N LYS A 818 -6.23 27.32 -40.71
CA LYS A 818 -5.15 26.46 -40.20
C LYS A 818 -5.43 25.98 -38.77
N ARG A 819 -6.04 26.83 -37.94
CA ARG A 819 -6.49 26.45 -36.59
C ARG A 819 -7.48 25.30 -36.63
N SER A 820 -8.47 25.35 -37.52
CA SER A 820 -9.46 24.27 -37.65
C SER A 820 -8.80 22.95 -38.05
N GLU A 821 -7.84 23.00 -38.99
CA GLU A 821 -7.06 21.82 -39.40
C GLU A 821 -6.26 21.22 -38.23
N LEU A 822 -5.61 22.07 -37.42
CA LEU A 822 -4.86 21.61 -36.24
C LEU A 822 -5.78 20.99 -35.18
N ILE A 823 -6.97 21.57 -34.96
CA ILE A 823 -7.98 20.99 -34.06
C ILE A 823 -8.39 19.62 -34.54
N ASP A 824 -8.74 19.46 -35.82
CA ASP A 824 -9.12 18.16 -36.40
C ASP A 824 -8.00 17.12 -36.24
N GLN A 825 -6.74 17.53 -36.43
CA GLN A 825 -5.58 16.66 -36.21
C GLN A 825 -5.42 16.25 -34.75
N MET A 826 -5.62 17.16 -33.79
CA MET A 826 -5.51 16.88 -32.36
C MET A 826 -6.59 15.89 -31.90
N LEU A 827 -7.84 16.09 -32.31
CA LEU A 827 -8.98 15.24 -31.93
C LEU A 827 -8.84 13.77 -32.39
N LEU A 828 -7.95 13.49 -33.34
CA LEU A 828 -7.69 12.15 -33.87
C LEU A 828 -6.50 11.42 -33.21
N ARG A 829 -5.72 12.08 -32.33
CA ARG A 829 -4.40 11.59 -31.87
C ARG A 829 -4.36 11.04 -30.44
N GLY A 830 -5.42 11.18 -29.66
CA GLY A 830 -5.50 10.66 -28.28
C GLY A 830 -6.07 11.66 -27.28
N GLU A 831 -6.07 11.30 -26.00
CA GLU A 831 -6.73 12.06 -24.94
C GLU A 831 -6.04 13.38 -24.61
N GLU A 832 -4.71 13.39 -24.48
CA GLU A 832 -3.92 14.62 -24.23
C GLU A 832 -4.07 15.67 -25.36
N PHE A 833 -4.09 15.20 -26.62
CA PHE A 833 -4.36 16.05 -27.77
C PHE A 833 -5.81 16.54 -27.79
N THR A 834 -6.76 15.69 -27.41
CA THR A 834 -8.18 16.06 -27.29
C THR A 834 -8.38 17.13 -26.22
N ASN A 835 -7.71 17.01 -25.07
CA ASN A 835 -7.68 18.02 -24.03
C ASN A 835 -7.17 19.37 -24.59
N SER A 836 -6.02 19.35 -25.26
CA SER A 836 -5.40 20.51 -25.91
C SER A 836 -6.31 21.16 -26.95
N ALA A 837 -7.03 20.36 -27.76
CA ALA A 837 -8.00 20.85 -28.73
C ALA A 837 -9.17 21.59 -28.07
N PHE A 838 -9.71 21.06 -26.97
CA PHE A 838 -10.79 21.72 -26.24
C PHE A 838 -10.36 23.00 -25.52
N ASP A 839 -9.11 23.08 -25.06
CA ASP A 839 -8.56 24.34 -24.58
C ASP A 839 -8.54 25.39 -25.70
N VAL A 840 -8.06 25.05 -26.91
CA VAL A 840 -8.11 25.95 -28.07
C VAL A 840 -9.54 26.36 -28.40
N LEU A 841 -10.49 25.42 -28.38
CA LEU A 841 -11.91 25.68 -28.65
C LEU A 841 -12.56 26.54 -27.55
N SER A 842 -12.07 26.49 -26.32
CA SER A 842 -12.55 27.36 -25.23
C SER A 842 -12.13 28.81 -25.45
N LEU A 843 -10.95 29.04 -26.04
CA LEU A 843 -10.45 30.37 -26.39
C LEU A 843 -11.01 30.89 -27.71
N PHE A 844 -11.21 30.01 -28.69
CA PHE A 844 -11.81 30.31 -30.00
C PHE A 844 -13.05 29.43 -30.26
N PRO A 845 -14.21 29.76 -29.66
CA PRO A 845 -15.40 28.93 -29.75
C PRO A 845 -15.90 28.70 -31.18
N ASP A 846 -16.06 27.43 -31.56
CA ASP A 846 -16.63 27.03 -32.84
C ASP A 846 -17.74 25.98 -32.66
N PRO A 847 -19.02 26.33 -32.94
CA PRO A 847 -20.16 25.43 -32.73
C PRO A 847 -20.08 24.09 -33.47
N ARG A 848 -19.25 23.97 -34.52
CA ARG A 848 -19.08 22.72 -35.29
C ARG A 848 -18.59 21.55 -34.42
N TYR A 849 -17.89 21.83 -33.32
CA TYR A 849 -17.29 20.83 -32.45
C TYR A 849 -18.16 20.45 -31.24
N ILE A 850 -19.34 21.06 -31.07
CA ILE A 850 -20.24 20.78 -29.92
C ILE A 850 -20.61 19.30 -29.83
N THR A 851 -20.95 18.67 -30.96
CA THR A 851 -21.32 17.24 -30.98
C THR A 851 -20.16 16.35 -30.52
N PHE A 852 -18.93 16.70 -30.92
CA PHE A 852 -17.74 15.96 -30.49
C PHE A 852 -17.48 16.16 -28.99
N ALA A 853 -17.62 17.39 -28.49
CA ALA A 853 -17.50 17.68 -27.05
C ALA A 853 -18.54 16.91 -26.21
N LEU A 854 -19.81 16.85 -26.64
CA LEU A 854 -20.85 16.05 -25.97
C LEU A 854 -20.51 14.55 -25.97
N PHE A 855 -19.93 14.06 -27.08
CA PHE A 855 -19.43 12.68 -27.14
C PHE A 855 -18.29 12.46 -26.13
N THR A 856 -17.32 13.37 -26.03
CA THR A 856 -16.23 13.27 -25.04
C THR A 856 -16.76 13.30 -23.61
N VAL A 857 -17.70 14.20 -23.29
CA VAL A 857 -18.31 14.30 -21.95
C VAL A 857 -18.97 12.98 -21.53
N THR A 858 -19.52 12.23 -22.49
CA THR A 858 -20.17 10.95 -22.21
C THR A 858 -19.18 9.79 -22.07
N ASN A 859 -17.99 9.87 -22.68
CA ASN A 859 -17.09 8.72 -22.87
C ASN A 859 -15.69 8.87 -22.23
N SER A 860 -15.27 10.06 -21.80
CA SER A 860 -14.01 10.30 -21.08
C SER A 860 -14.26 10.55 -19.59
N VAL A 861 -13.24 10.30 -18.75
CA VAL A 861 -13.22 10.56 -17.30
C VAL A 861 -12.02 11.37 -16.85
N GLU A 862 -11.11 11.71 -17.76
CA GLU A 862 -9.86 12.38 -17.45
C GLU A 862 -9.91 13.86 -17.87
N ASP A 863 -8.76 14.49 -18.11
CA ASP A 863 -8.68 15.93 -18.34
C ASP A 863 -9.44 16.38 -19.59
N ALA A 864 -9.59 15.51 -20.60
CA ALA A 864 -10.39 15.79 -21.78
C ALA A 864 -11.89 16.03 -21.48
N LEU A 865 -12.46 15.33 -20.48
CA LEU A 865 -13.82 15.59 -19.99
C LEU A 865 -13.95 17.02 -19.45
N LEU A 866 -12.99 17.44 -18.61
CA LEU A 866 -13.03 18.76 -17.98
C LEU A 866 -12.87 19.87 -19.02
N SER A 867 -11.96 19.72 -19.98
CA SER A 867 -11.77 20.70 -21.05
C SER A 867 -12.93 20.74 -22.04
N ALA A 868 -13.56 19.60 -22.34
CA ALA A 868 -14.82 19.58 -23.09
C ALA A 868 -15.94 20.33 -22.35
N CYS A 869 -16.05 20.16 -21.03
CA CYS A 869 -17.02 20.90 -20.21
C CYS A 869 -16.73 22.40 -20.21
N ARG A 870 -15.46 22.81 -20.13
CA ARG A 870 -15.04 24.22 -20.27
C ARG A 870 -15.52 24.79 -21.61
N PHE A 871 -15.19 24.14 -22.72
CA PHE A 871 -15.60 24.59 -24.06
C PHE A 871 -17.11 24.71 -24.19
N LEU A 872 -17.86 23.67 -23.78
CA LEU A 872 -19.32 23.70 -23.84
C LEU A 872 -19.92 24.78 -22.94
N THR A 873 -19.30 25.06 -21.78
CA THR A 873 -19.71 26.15 -20.89
C THR A 873 -19.52 27.51 -21.56
N VAL A 874 -18.39 27.73 -22.24
CA VAL A 874 -18.16 28.96 -23.02
C VAL A 874 -19.22 29.11 -24.10
N CYS A 875 -19.50 28.05 -24.87
CA CYS A 875 -20.55 28.09 -25.89
C CYS A 875 -21.94 28.39 -25.32
N ALA A 876 -22.29 27.78 -24.19
CA ALA A 876 -23.57 28.02 -23.54
C ALA A 876 -23.67 29.44 -22.98
N TYR A 877 -22.61 29.93 -22.34
CA TYR A 877 -22.54 31.29 -21.79
C TYR A 877 -22.68 32.35 -22.88
N GLN A 878 -21.98 32.19 -24.00
CA GLN A 878 -21.98 33.14 -25.12
C GLN A 878 -23.19 32.99 -26.07
N GLY A 879 -24.06 32.01 -25.85
CA GLY A 879 -25.25 31.78 -26.69
C GLY A 879 -24.96 31.13 -28.04
N LEU A 880 -23.86 30.37 -28.13
CA LEU A 880 -23.38 29.69 -29.35
C LEU A 880 -23.90 28.26 -29.50
N CYS A 881 -24.67 27.74 -28.54
CA CYS A 881 -25.26 26.41 -28.57
C CYS A 881 -26.79 26.42 -28.53
N ASN A 882 -27.40 25.26 -28.82
CA ASN A 882 -28.85 25.07 -28.71
C ASN A 882 -29.30 24.90 -27.23
N SER A 883 -30.61 24.90 -27.01
CA SER A 883 -31.20 24.76 -25.66
C SER A 883 -30.88 23.43 -24.99
N GLN A 884 -30.79 22.34 -25.76
CA GLN A 884 -30.52 21.01 -25.23
C GLN A 884 -29.10 20.91 -24.66
N THR A 885 -28.10 21.44 -25.38
CA THR A 885 -26.72 21.52 -24.90
C THR A 885 -26.61 22.40 -23.66
N ALA A 886 -27.28 23.55 -23.64
CA ALA A 886 -27.28 24.45 -22.48
C ALA A 886 -27.91 23.79 -21.23
N GLU A 887 -28.99 23.00 -21.40
CA GLU A 887 -29.61 22.27 -20.30
C GLU A 887 -28.73 21.12 -19.80
N HIS A 888 -28.00 20.45 -20.69
CA HIS A 888 -27.05 19.42 -20.32
C HIS A 888 -25.91 19.99 -19.44
N ILE A 889 -25.34 21.15 -19.82
CA ILE A 889 -24.32 21.83 -19.01
C ILE A 889 -24.89 22.33 -17.68
N THR A 890 -26.13 22.84 -17.67
CA THR A 890 -26.84 23.17 -16.43
C THR A 890 -26.94 21.96 -15.50
N THR A 891 -27.27 20.79 -16.04
CA THR A 891 -27.39 19.55 -15.27
C THR A 891 -26.03 19.15 -14.69
N LEU A 892 -24.97 19.18 -15.50
CA LEU A 892 -23.60 18.88 -15.03
C LEU A 892 -23.10 19.89 -13.99
N ALA A 893 -23.49 21.15 -14.10
CA ALA A 893 -23.15 22.18 -13.11
C ALA A 893 -23.83 21.94 -11.75
N ARG A 894 -24.98 21.26 -11.74
CA ARG A 894 -25.75 20.94 -10.52
C ARG A 894 -25.41 19.57 -9.95
N ASP A 895 -25.31 18.56 -10.81
CA ASP A 895 -25.31 17.15 -10.42
C ASP A 895 -24.05 16.40 -10.89
N GLY A 896 -23.10 17.09 -11.54
CA GLY A 896 -21.83 16.51 -11.96
C GLY A 896 -20.89 16.22 -10.79
N SER A 897 -19.77 15.55 -11.08
CA SER A 897 -18.72 15.36 -10.08
C SER A 897 -18.11 16.69 -9.62
N TYR A 898 -17.46 16.70 -8.46
CA TYR A 898 -16.87 17.90 -7.88
C TYR A 898 -15.98 18.65 -8.87
N LYS A 899 -15.10 17.96 -9.60
CA LYS A 899 -14.21 18.59 -10.60
C LYS A 899 -14.97 19.17 -11.78
N VAL A 900 -16.03 18.51 -12.26
CA VAL A 900 -16.86 19.02 -13.36
C VAL A 900 -17.56 20.31 -12.93
N GLN A 901 -18.20 20.30 -11.75
CA GLN A 901 -18.88 21.48 -11.20
C GLN A 901 -17.90 22.65 -10.99
N CYS A 902 -16.71 22.37 -10.46
CA CYS A 902 -15.66 23.37 -10.29
C CYS A 902 -15.16 23.92 -11.63
N MET A 903 -14.98 23.07 -12.64
CA MET A 903 -14.54 23.50 -13.97
C MET A 903 -15.56 24.43 -14.62
N ILE A 904 -16.85 24.09 -14.54
CA ILE A 904 -17.94 24.93 -15.08
C ILE A 904 -17.97 26.28 -14.34
N CYS A 905 -17.95 26.27 -13.00
CA CYS A 905 -17.96 27.50 -12.20
C CYS A 905 -16.73 28.38 -12.49
N SER A 906 -15.53 27.80 -12.52
CA SER A 906 -14.30 28.55 -12.82
C SER A 906 -14.33 29.14 -14.23
N THR A 907 -14.95 28.45 -15.19
CA THR A 907 -15.11 28.96 -16.56
C THR A 907 -16.05 30.16 -16.58
N ILE A 908 -17.15 30.12 -15.82
CA ILE A 908 -18.08 31.24 -15.68
C ILE A 908 -17.39 32.47 -15.05
N CYS A 909 -16.60 32.27 -13.99
CA CYS A 909 -15.81 33.37 -13.40
C CYS A 909 -14.90 34.03 -14.45
N GLY A 910 -14.17 33.24 -15.24
CA GLY A 910 -13.30 33.77 -16.29
C GLY A 910 -14.04 34.52 -17.39
N GLN A 911 -15.25 34.07 -17.78
CA GLN A 911 -16.09 34.80 -18.74
C GLN A 911 -16.60 36.14 -18.19
N LEU A 912 -16.86 36.22 -16.88
CA LEU A 912 -17.25 37.47 -16.21
C LEU A 912 -16.07 38.45 -16.11
N GLU A 913 -14.89 37.96 -15.68
CA GLU A 913 -13.67 38.77 -15.55
C GLU A 913 -13.24 39.41 -16.88
N THR A 914 -13.42 38.68 -17.98
CA THR A 914 -13.09 39.16 -19.34
C THR A 914 -14.21 39.96 -20.01
N ASN A 915 -15.32 40.24 -19.31
CA ASN A 915 -16.50 40.91 -19.84
C ASN A 915 -17.00 40.28 -21.16
N ALA A 916 -16.96 38.95 -21.26
CA ALA A 916 -17.36 38.24 -22.46
C ALA A 916 -18.86 38.44 -22.79
N VAL A 917 -19.20 38.32 -24.07
CA VAL A 917 -20.58 38.50 -24.57
C VAL A 917 -21.52 37.52 -23.85
N GLN A 918 -22.54 38.05 -23.19
CA GLN A 918 -23.54 37.25 -22.49
C GLN A 918 -24.67 36.84 -23.44
N GLY A 919 -24.80 35.54 -23.66
CA GLY A 919 -25.93 34.94 -24.36
C GLY A 919 -27.14 34.69 -23.46
N ASN A 920 -28.19 34.11 -24.04
CA ASN A 920 -29.48 33.90 -23.37
C ASN A 920 -29.43 32.99 -22.12
N TYR A 921 -28.38 32.17 -21.97
CA TYR A 921 -28.23 31.23 -20.85
C TYR A 921 -27.26 31.72 -19.77
N ALA A 922 -26.52 32.82 -19.99
CA ALA A 922 -25.49 33.32 -19.06
C ALA A 922 -26.05 33.53 -17.65
N LYS A 923 -27.20 34.22 -17.53
CA LYS A 923 -27.85 34.46 -16.23
C LYS A 923 -28.21 33.18 -15.48
N LYS A 924 -28.69 32.15 -16.19
CA LYS A 924 -29.05 30.86 -15.60
C LYS A 924 -27.81 30.12 -15.10
N LEU A 925 -26.72 30.14 -15.89
CA LEU A 925 -25.44 29.53 -15.51
C LEU A 925 -24.81 30.20 -14.30
N ILE A 926 -24.84 31.54 -14.23
CA ILE A 926 -24.34 32.31 -13.07
C ILE A 926 -25.08 31.92 -11.79
N ALA A 927 -26.42 31.89 -11.83
CA ALA A 927 -27.24 31.50 -10.67
C ALA A 927 -26.97 30.05 -10.20
N ILE A 928 -26.56 29.15 -11.09
CA ILE A 928 -26.16 27.79 -10.70
C ILE A 928 -24.75 27.80 -10.10
N ALA A 929 -23.83 28.57 -10.67
CA ALA A 929 -22.45 28.70 -10.18
C ALA A 929 -22.38 29.28 -8.76
N GLU A 930 -23.36 30.10 -8.35
CA GLU A 930 -23.51 30.56 -6.95
C GLU A 930 -23.65 29.40 -5.95
N ASN A 931 -24.13 28.24 -6.41
CA ASN A 931 -24.28 27.02 -5.61
C ASN A 931 -23.18 25.98 -5.90
N CYS A 932 -22.09 26.35 -6.58
CA CYS A 932 -20.94 25.46 -6.79
C CYS A 932 -20.44 24.93 -5.44
N PRO A 933 -20.10 23.62 -5.30
CA PRO A 933 -19.64 23.08 -4.01
C PRO A 933 -18.34 23.72 -3.50
N SER A 934 -17.49 24.24 -4.37
CA SER A 934 -16.23 24.89 -3.97
C SER A 934 -16.46 26.29 -3.40
N ALA A 935 -16.23 26.45 -2.09
CA ALA A 935 -16.33 27.72 -1.39
C ALA A 935 -15.40 28.80 -1.96
N SER A 936 -14.18 28.42 -2.35
CA SER A 936 -13.22 29.35 -2.96
C SER A 936 -13.72 29.90 -4.30
N LEU A 937 -14.38 29.07 -5.11
CA LEU A 937 -14.95 29.51 -6.40
C LEU A 937 -16.20 30.36 -6.19
N ARG A 938 -17.06 30.04 -5.22
CA ARG A 938 -18.19 30.90 -4.83
C ARG A 938 -17.71 32.28 -4.38
N TRP A 939 -16.65 32.32 -3.58
CA TRP A 939 -16.05 33.58 -3.14
C TRP A 939 -15.54 34.39 -4.34
N ARG A 940 -14.75 33.76 -5.23
CA ARG A 940 -14.27 34.41 -6.47
C ARG A 940 -15.43 34.96 -7.29
N LEU A 941 -16.49 34.16 -7.49
CA LEU A 941 -17.67 34.57 -8.26
C LEU A 941 -18.35 35.83 -7.67
N SER A 942 -18.49 35.89 -6.34
CA SER A 942 -19.14 37.03 -5.66
C SER A 942 -18.34 38.34 -5.70
N HIS A 943 -17.04 38.28 -6.00
CA HIS A 943 -16.15 39.44 -6.04
C HIS A 943 -15.63 39.73 -7.46
N VAL A 944 -16.21 39.10 -8.50
CA VAL A 944 -15.85 39.44 -9.88
C VAL A 944 -16.31 40.86 -10.18
N GLY A 945 -15.35 41.79 -10.33
CA GLY A 945 -15.59 43.20 -10.65
C GLY A 945 -15.31 44.20 -9.52
N GLU A 946 -14.86 43.72 -8.34
CA GLU A 946 -14.16 44.53 -7.32
C GLU A 946 -12.65 44.58 -7.59
#